data_AF-A0AB39WC76-F1
#
_entry.id   AF-A0AB39WC76-F1
#
_cell.length_a   1.000
_cell.length_b   1.000
_cell.length_c   1.000
_cell.angle_alpha   90.00
_cell.angle_beta   90.00
_cell.angle_gamma   90.00
#
_symmetry.space_group_name_H-M   'P 1'
#
loop_
_entity.id
_entity.type
_entity.pdbx_description
1 polymer ?
#
loop_
_entity_poly.entity_id
_entity_poly.type
_entity_poly.pdbx_seq_one_letter_code
_entity_poly.pdbx_strand_id
1 'polypeptide(L)'
;MSDIHNMSRRSFVKNIGLASGGLILAGSTYLYFDKKKPENKIEFNPNLFVQLNSDGSLILIASRSEMGNGVRTSLTSVIADEMDADWNKVTVKQAMGDIKYGDQNTDGSKSILYLYDTMRKMGATVRAMLITAAAKTWQVPEKECTAENHFIIHTSGKKIEFGALVETAKTLKVPTNVVYKNPNDFKYIGKHLKSIDINEYVNGAAVFGLDKRLPNMKFVAIARCPVTFGTVKSFDKTAAMKIRGVEAIIEIPRIERPFGPLGGVAVIATNTWAAFKGKAALEIEWNYGENETYDSDHYMSQITENVHKPGKVAKEIGNVNEGFKGGHKTIESTFQLPHLVHTPMEVPNAVAWVQGDTCEVWAPTQDPQTARNEVVDYLKTTVDKVTLNVTFLGGGFGRKSKPDYVVEAVMVSKMIKAPVQVIWTREDDVKHGYYHTVSAQYMKASIDSQGNVTSWLHRFAFPSIMSTFAPGTDFPADWEIASAANIPYAIKNFKVEVGQAPAHVRIGWMRSVINIPHGFSVNVFADELAFAANKDPLEFRLNLIGPDRIEDTKDPLKYNTARLKNVLNVVAKNANWGKPLPEGHAYGIAVQYSFYSYVASVVEVSMVNNKIKVHNIYTAIDCGTVINKDTVKAQMEGAAIFGMSLAFYGKITAKNGAIEQNSFTDYKMIRMNEIPNVHVEIVESTENPTGVGEPGVPVIAPAIINAIFKLTGKRYHNLPLSDFDIV
;
A
#
# COMPACT_ATOMS: atom_id res chain seq x y z
N MET A 1 -51.42 21.20 15.84
CA MET A 1 -50.33 20.54 16.58
C MET A 1 -50.05 19.24 15.85
N SER A 2 -48.91 19.15 15.17
CA SER A 2 -48.49 17.96 14.42
C SER A 2 -47.91 16.94 15.39
N ASP A 3 -48.45 15.72 15.38
CA ASP A 3 -48.00 14.62 16.23
C ASP A 3 -46.52 14.32 16.01
N ILE A 4 -45.73 14.45 17.09
CA ILE A 4 -44.33 14.05 17.11
C ILE A 4 -44.29 12.54 17.34
N HIS A 5 -44.13 11.77 16.27
CA HIS A 5 -43.88 10.33 16.39
C HIS A 5 -42.44 10.07 16.78
N ASN A 6 -42.23 9.50 17.97
CA ASN A 6 -40.93 8.97 18.40
C ASN A 6 -40.63 7.69 17.61
N MET A 7 -39.87 7.82 16.53
CA MET A 7 -39.39 6.69 15.74
C MET A 7 -38.20 6.03 16.42
N SER A 8 -38.38 4.79 16.90
CA SER A 8 -37.24 3.98 17.34
C SER A 8 -36.27 3.71 16.17
N ARG A 9 -34.96 3.62 16.45
CA ARG A 9 -33.92 3.24 15.46
C ARG A 9 -34.28 1.95 14.68
N ARG A 10 -35.01 1.03 15.31
CA ARG A 10 -35.51 -0.22 14.71
C ARG A 10 -36.62 0.02 13.66
N SER A 11 -37.49 1.00 13.88
CA SER A 11 -38.51 1.39 12.90
C SER A 11 -37.91 2.11 11.69
N PHE A 12 -36.84 2.90 11.89
CA PHE A 12 -36.11 3.54 10.80
C PHE A 12 -35.42 2.51 9.88
N VAL A 13 -34.74 1.51 10.45
CA VAL A 13 -34.11 0.42 9.69
C VAL A 13 -35.15 -0.45 8.96
N LYS A 14 -36.32 -0.70 9.56
CA LYS A 14 -37.43 -1.39 8.88
C LYS A 14 -37.98 -0.60 7.69
N ASN A 15 -38.11 0.73 7.81
CA ASN A 15 -38.66 1.56 6.74
C ASN A 15 -37.69 1.73 5.56
N ILE A 16 -36.37 1.65 5.77
CA ILE A 16 -35.37 1.73 4.70
C ILE A 16 -35.44 0.52 3.76
N GLY A 17 -35.61 -0.71 4.27
CA GLY A 17 -35.66 -1.87 3.37
C GLY A 17 -37.04 -2.20 2.80
N LEU A 18 -38.10 -1.47 3.18
CA LEU A 18 -39.32 -1.39 2.38
C LEU A 18 -39.10 -0.61 1.06
N ALA A 19 -38.09 0.28 1.01
CA ALA A 19 -37.73 1.01 -0.21
C ALA A 19 -36.67 0.32 -1.08
N SER A 20 -35.94 -0.69 -0.57
CA SER A 20 -34.82 -1.34 -1.29
C SER A 20 -35.07 -2.78 -1.75
N GLY A 21 -36.21 -3.40 -1.43
CA GLY A 21 -36.59 -4.73 -1.96
C GLY A 21 -35.71 -5.93 -1.52
N GLY A 22 -34.77 -5.75 -0.59
CA GLY A 22 -33.79 -6.78 -0.17
C GLY A 22 -33.92 -7.21 1.30
N LEU A 23 -33.24 -8.32 1.66
CA LEU A 23 -33.13 -8.90 3.02
C LEU A 23 -32.65 -7.86 4.07
N ILE A 24 -33.47 -7.56 5.09
CA ILE A 24 -33.09 -6.79 6.30
C ILE A 24 -33.07 -7.73 7.51
N LEU A 25 -31.91 -7.87 8.16
CA LEU A 25 -31.73 -8.61 9.40
C LEU A 25 -31.47 -7.65 10.57
N ALA A 26 -32.43 -7.47 11.47
CA ALA A 26 -32.25 -6.63 12.65
C ALA A 26 -31.52 -7.41 13.77
N GLY A 27 -30.25 -7.07 14.03
CA GLY A 27 -29.51 -7.52 15.21
C GLY A 27 -29.48 -6.47 16.32
N SER A 28 -29.65 -6.87 17.57
CA SER A 28 -29.40 -6.05 18.77
C SER A 28 -28.02 -6.36 19.33
N THR A 29 -27.18 -5.35 19.55
CA THR A 29 -25.87 -5.50 20.21
C THR A 29 -25.96 -5.16 21.70
N TYR A 30 -25.44 -6.03 22.57
CA TYR A 30 -25.10 -5.71 23.96
C TYR A 30 -23.67 -5.19 24.00
N LEU A 31 -23.48 -4.04 24.64
CA LEU A 31 -22.18 -3.42 24.91
C LEU A 31 -21.49 -4.17 26.05
N TYR A 32 -20.33 -4.77 25.78
CA TYR A 32 -19.31 -5.00 26.79
C TYR A 32 -17.95 -4.59 26.21
N PHE A 33 -17.34 -3.59 26.84
CA PHE A 33 -15.99 -3.15 26.56
C PHE A 33 -15.03 -4.02 27.37
N ASP A 34 -14.13 -4.73 26.71
CA ASP A 34 -12.90 -5.22 27.35
C ASP A 34 -11.69 -4.72 26.55
N LYS A 35 -10.80 -4.01 27.24
CA LYS A 35 -9.61 -3.37 26.67
C LYS A 35 -8.44 -4.34 26.78
N LYS A 36 -8.17 -5.18 25.78
CA LYS A 36 -6.87 -5.88 25.66
C LYS A 36 -6.51 -6.59 24.35
N LYS A 37 -7.16 -6.30 23.21
CA LYS A 37 -6.71 -6.78 21.88
C LYS A 37 -6.80 -5.65 20.83
N PRO A 38 -5.97 -5.66 19.77
CA PRO A 38 -6.22 -4.82 18.60
C PRO A 38 -7.51 -5.35 17.95
N GLU A 39 -8.62 -4.67 18.20
CA GLU A 39 -9.92 -5.13 17.77
C GLU A 39 -10.24 -4.61 16.37
N ASN A 40 -10.21 -5.53 15.39
CA ASN A 40 -10.96 -5.39 14.14
C ASN A 40 -12.46 -5.37 14.47
N LYS A 41 -13.01 -4.18 14.73
CA LYS A 41 -14.43 -4.01 15.01
C LYS A 41 -15.15 -3.49 13.77
N ILE A 42 -15.31 -4.34 12.77
CA ILE A 42 -16.53 -4.27 11.96
C ILE A 42 -17.65 -4.74 12.90
N GLU A 43 -18.53 -3.84 13.33
CA GLU A 43 -19.76 -4.26 14.01
C GLU A 43 -20.58 -5.08 13.01
N PHE A 44 -20.81 -6.36 13.34
CA PHE A 44 -21.42 -7.31 12.42
C PHE A 44 -22.84 -6.88 12.05
N ASN A 45 -22.99 -6.25 10.87
CA ASN A 45 -24.27 -5.95 10.24
C ASN A 45 -24.25 -6.54 8.82
N PRO A 46 -24.74 -7.78 8.62
CA PRO A 46 -24.67 -8.44 7.33
C PRO A 46 -25.37 -7.64 6.22
N ASN A 47 -26.38 -6.83 6.56
CA ASN A 47 -27.09 -5.97 5.60
C ASN A 47 -26.25 -4.81 5.05
N LEU A 48 -25.12 -4.50 5.69
CA LEU A 48 -24.23 -3.44 5.24
C LEU A 48 -23.25 -3.91 4.16
N PHE A 49 -22.91 -5.20 4.17
CA PHE A 49 -21.89 -5.79 3.29
C PHE A 49 -22.45 -6.77 2.27
N VAL A 50 -23.60 -7.39 2.58
CA VAL A 50 -24.25 -8.42 1.78
C VAL A 50 -25.70 -8.03 1.55
N GLN A 51 -26.04 -7.75 0.30
CA GLN A 51 -27.40 -7.50 -0.13
C GLN A 51 -27.82 -8.58 -1.13
N LEU A 52 -28.63 -9.52 -0.68
CA LEU A 52 -29.29 -10.51 -1.52
C LEU A 52 -30.71 -10.03 -1.86
N ASN A 53 -31.00 -9.92 -3.15
CA ASN A 53 -32.31 -9.51 -3.67
C ASN A 53 -33.19 -10.73 -3.98
N SER A 54 -34.51 -10.53 -4.02
CA SER A 54 -35.46 -11.63 -4.25
C SER A 54 -35.36 -12.28 -5.64
N ASP A 55 -34.74 -11.61 -6.61
CA ASP A 55 -34.40 -12.14 -7.94
C ASP A 55 -33.11 -12.98 -7.96
N GLY A 56 -32.45 -13.15 -6.81
CA GLY A 56 -31.18 -13.86 -6.68
C GLY A 56 -29.95 -13.02 -7.06
N SER A 57 -30.08 -11.74 -7.37
CA SER A 57 -28.90 -10.88 -7.53
C SER A 57 -28.24 -10.61 -6.18
N LEU A 58 -26.90 -10.67 -6.13
CA LEU A 58 -26.11 -10.51 -4.92
C LEU A 58 -25.18 -9.30 -5.04
N ILE A 59 -25.42 -8.28 -4.23
CA ILE A 59 -24.57 -7.09 -4.15
C ILE A 59 -23.69 -7.20 -2.92
N LEU A 60 -22.37 -7.13 -3.13
CA LEU A 60 -21.36 -7.14 -2.07
C LEU A 60 -20.67 -5.78 -1.98
N ILE A 61 -20.43 -5.30 -0.76
CA ILE A 61 -19.76 -4.01 -0.54
C ILE A 61 -18.28 -4.24 -0.22
N ALA A 62 -17.40 -3.62 -1.00
CA ALA A 62 -15.97 -3.58 -0.72
C ALA A 62 -15.62 -2.39 0.18
N SER A 63 -15.08 -2.64 1.38
CA SER A 63 -14.70 -1.58 2.32
C SER A 63 -13.38 -0.89 1.99
N ARG A 64 -12.45 -1.60 1.34
CA ARG A 64 -11.11 -1.13 0.96
C ARG A 64 -11.11 -0.57 -0.46
N SER A 65 -10.21 0.38 -0.74
CA SER A 65 -10.14 1.07 -2.02
C SER A 65 -9.40 0.26 -3.10
N GLU A 66 -9.98 0.21 -4.29
CA GLU A 66 -9.38 -0.42 -5.47
C GLU A 66 -8.46 0.55 -6.23
N MET A 67 -7.21 0.13 -6.40
CA MET A 67 -6.15 0.94 -7.02
C MET A 67 -5.28 0.16 -8.01
N GLY A 68 -5.79 -0.96 -8.51
CA GLY A 68 -5.05 -1.98 -9.26
C GLY A 68 -4.53 -3.13 -8.39
N ASN A 69 -5.04 -3.27 -7.17
CA ASN A 69 -4.62 -4.30 -6.20
C ASN A 69 -5.61 -5.48 -6.10
N GLY A 70 -6.75 -5.42 -6.81
CA GLY A 70 -7.73 -6.50 -6.87
C GLY A 70 -8.47 -6.76 -5.56
N VAL A 71 -8.49 -5.77 -4.64
CA VAL A 71 -9.08 -5.92 -3.30
C VAL A 71 -10.60 -6.04 -3.36
N ARG A 72 -11.25 -5.38 -4.32
CA ARG A 72 -12.70 -5.48 -4.53
C ARG A 72 -13.11 -6.91 -4.83
N THR A 73 -12.37 -7.57 -5.73
CA THR A 73 -12.60 -8.99 -6.08
C THR A 73 -12.24 -9.90 -4.91
N SER A 74 -11.05 -9.73 -4.33
CA SER A 74 -10.52 -10.67 -3.33
C SER A 74 -11.31 -10.67 -2.02
N LEU A 75 -11.72 -9.51 -1.50
CA LEU A 75 -12.50 -9.47 -0.26
C LEU A 75 -13.90 -10.05 -0.44
N THR A 76 -14.55 -9.71 -1.56
CA THR A 76 -15.94 -10.11 -1.79
C THR A 76 -16.06 -11.56 -2.27
N SER A 77 -15.03 -12.12 -2.92
CA SER A 77 -14.99 -13.55 -3.25
C SER A 77 -14.92 -14.44 -2.01
N VAL A 78 -14.30 -14.00 -0.92
CA VAL A 78 -14.31 -14.73 0.35
C VAL A 78 -15.73 -14.85 0.91
N ILE A 79 -16.52 -13.76 0.85
CA ILE A 79 -17.93 -13.79 1.24
C ILE A 79 -18.69 -14.75 0.32
N ALA A 80 -18.56 -14.60 -1.00
CA ALA A 80 -19.31 -15.39 -1.97
C ALA A 80 -18.99 -16.90 -1.88
N ASP A 81 -17.72 -17.27 -1.65
CA ASP A 81 -17.31 -18.67 -1.50
C ASP A 81 -17.92 -19.29 -0.25
N GLU A 82 -17.88 -18.58 0.88
CA GLU A 82 -18.52 -19.01 2.12
C GLU A 82 -20.05 -18.99 2.04
N MET A 83 -20.65 -18.22 1.13
CA MET A 83 -22.08 -18.32 0.86
C MET A 83 -22.45 -19.53 0.00
N ASP A 84 -21.49 -20.16 -0.69
CA ASP A 84 -21.73 -20.99 -1.86
C ASP A 84 -22.57 -20.27 -2.94
N ALA A 85 -22.36 -18.96 -3.10
CA ALA A 85 -23.03 -18.14 -4.10
C ALA A 85 -22.36 -18.28 -5.47
N ASP A 86 -23.16 -18.29 -6.54
CA ASP A 86 -22.65 -18.16 -7.91
C ASP A 86 -22.07 -16.75 -8.14
N TRP A 87 -20.77 -16.68 -8.45
CA TRP A 87 -20.06 -15.43 -8.76
C TRP A 87 -20.68 -14.65 -9.91
N ASN A 88 -21.33 -15.30 -10.87
CA ASN A 88 -22.00 -14.62 -11.99
C ASN A 88 -23.23 -13.80 -11.57
N LYS A 89 -23.75 -14.05 -10.36
CA LYS A 89 -24.84 -13.28 -9.75
C LYS A 89 -24.32 -12.13 -8.88
N VAL A 90 -23.00 -12.00 -8.72
CA VAL A 90 -22.36 -11.02 -7.84
C VAL A 90 -22.12 -9.70 -8.56
N THR A 91 -22.47 -8.59 -7.91
CA THR A 91 -22.02 -7.24 -8.25
C THR A 91 -21.32 -6.63 -7.04
N VAL A 92 -20.20 -5.94 -7.24
CA VAL A 92 -19.47 -5.29 -6.15
C VAL A 92 -19.69 -3.78 -6.21
N LYS A 93 -19.98 -3.17 -5.05
CA LYS A 93 -20.03 -1.71 -4.88
C LYS A 93 -18.95 -1.25 -3.91
N GLN A 94 -18.38 -0.07 -4.18
CA GLN A 94 -17.43 0.56 -3.29
C GLN A 94 -18.14 1.17 -2.07
N ALA A 95 -17.63 0.90 -0.87
CA ALA A 95 -18.09 1.57 0.35
C ALA A 95 -17.73 3.06 0.31
N MET A 96 -18.64 3.89 0.84
CA MET A 96 -18.33 5.27 1.19
C MET A 96 -17.34 5.32 2.36
N GLY A 97 -16.62 6.42 2.53
CA GLY A 97 -15.74 6.63 3.68
C GLY A 97 -16.55 6.84 4.96
N ASP A 98 -16.82 5.79 5.74
CA ASP A 98 -17.65 5.82 6.94
C ASP A 98 -17.24 4.72 7.93
N ILE A 99 -17.24 5.05 9.22
CA ILE A 99 -16.85 4.13 10.30
C ILE A 99 -17.73 2.88 10.38
N LYS A 100 -18.98 2.94 9.89
CA LYS A 100 -19.86 1.76 9.86
C LYS A 100 -19.31 0.60 9.05
N TYR A 101 -18.42 0.86 8.07
CA TYR A 101 -17.77 -0.16 7.26
C TYR A 101 -16.48 -0.73 7.91
N GLY A 102 -16.23 -0.42 9.18
CA GLY A 102 -14.98 -0.76 9.87
C GLY A 102 -13.79 0.03 9.34
N ASP A 103 -12.57 -0.43 9.62
CA ASP A 103 -11.35 0.19 9.08
C ASP A 103 -11.30 0.09 7.54
N GLN A 104 -11.11 1.22 6.87
CA GLN A 104 -11.07 1.34 5.41
C GLN A 104 -9.68 1.68 4.84
N ASN A 105 -8.65 1.89 5.67
CA ASN A 105 -7.29 2.18 5.23
C ASN A 105 -6.61 1.02 4.47
N THR A 106 -6.36 1.15 3.17
CA THR A 106 -5.77 0.07 2.36
C THR A 106 -4.25 -0.12 2.56
N ASP A 107 -3.60 0.74 3.34
CA ASP A 107 -2.14 0.74 3.53
C ASP A 107 -1.60 -0.48 4.30
N GLY A 108 -0.28 -0.68 4.24
CA GLY A 108 0.46 -1.69 5.00
C GLY A 108 0.13 -3.14 4.61
N SER A 109 -0.48 -3.33 3.44
CA SER A 109 -0.91 -4.64 2.94
C SER A 109 -1.86 -5.39 3.90
N LYS A 110 -2.69 -4.64 4.64
CA LYS A 110 -3.54 -5.16 5.74
C LYS A 110 -4.91 -5.68 5.32
N SER A 111 -5.33 -5.43 4.08
CA SER A 111 -6.71 -5.68 3.64
C SER A 111 -7.16 -7.13 3.87
N ILE A 112 -6.47 -8.11 3.28
CA ILE A 112 -6.79 -9.54 3.50
C ILE A 112 -6.41 -9.97 4.92
N LEU A 113 -5.22 -9.59 5.38
CA LEU A 113 -4.69 -9.93 6.70
C LEU A 113 -5.69 -9.66 7.84
N TYR A 114 -6.41 -8.53 7.79
CA TYR A 114 -7.35 -8.13 8.85
C TYR A 114 -8.80 -8.53 8.56
N LEU A 115 -9.19 -8.64 7.29
CA LEU A 115 -10.59 -8.80 6.93
C LEU A 115 -10.96 -10.24 6.56
N TYR A 116 -10.01 -11.13 6.28
CA TYR A 116 -10.30 -12.49 5.80
C TYR A 116 -11.30 -13.23 6.69
N ASP A 117 -11.01 -13.38 7.98
CA ASP A 117 -11.91 -14.08 8.91
C ASP A 117 -13.27 -13.39 9.06
N THR A 118 -13.27 -12.05 8.98
CA THR A 118 -14.51 -11.27 9.03
C THR A 118 -15.38 -11.54 7.80
N MET A 119 -14.78 -11.56 6.61
CA MET A 119 -15.46 -11.88 5.34
C MET A 119 -15.96 -13.33 5.35
N ARG A 120 -15.16 -14.27 5.86
CA ARG A 120 -15.60 -15.66 5.99
C ARG A 120 -16.81 -15.81 6.90
N LYS A 121 -16.77 -15.14 8.05
CA LYS A 121 -17.88 -15.10 9.01
C LYS A 121 -19.14 -14.51 8.38
N MET A 122 -19.02 -13.42 7.62
CA MET A 122 -20.16 -12.84 6.89
C MET A 122 -20.80 -13.85 5.94
N GLY A 123 -20.00 -14.51 5.08
CA GLY A 123 -20.53 -15.48 4.14
C GLY A 123 -21.17 -16.69 4.82
N ALA A 124 -20.50 -17.26 5.83
CA ALA A 124 -21.00 -18.40 6.58
C ALA A 124 -22.30 -18.10 7.35
N THR A 125 -22.43 -16.88 7.89
CA THR A 125 -23.67 -16.45 8.52
C THR A 125 -24.82 -16.37 7.54
N VAL A 126 -24.62 -15.76 6.37
CA VAL A 126 -25.66 -15.68 5.36
C VAL A 126 -26.05 -17.07 4.86
N ARG A 127 -25.08 -17.95 4.61
CA ARG A 127 -25.32 -19.36 4.27
C ARG A 127 -26.19 -20.06 5.30
N ALA A 128 -25.85 -19.95 6.59
CA ALA A 128 -26.62 -20.57 7.66
C ALA A 128 -28.07 -20.07 7.70
N MET A 129 -28.28 -18.77 7.51
CA MET A 129 -29.64 -18.20 7.49
C MET A 129 -30.47 -18.67 6.29
N LEU A 130 -29.84 -18.83 5.12
CA LEU A 130 -30.49 -19.39 3.93
C LEU A 130 -30.86 -20.87 4.14
N ILE A 131 -29.98 -21.66 4.75
CA ILE A 131 -30.26 -23.05 5.15
C ILE A 131 -31.46 -23.12 6.10
N THR A 132 -31.47 -22.31 7.16
CA THR A 132 -32.61 -22.24 8.10
C THR A 132 -33.90 -21.82 7.40
N ALA A 133 -33.83 -20.85 6.47
CA ALA A 133 -34.99 -20.39 5.71
C ALA A 133 -35.57 -21.51 4.84
N ALA A 134 -34.73 -22.23 4.09
CA ALA A 134 -35.16 -23.35 3.25
C ALA A 134 -35.72 -24.52 4.08
N ALA A 135 -35.05 -24.86 5.18
CA ALA A 135 -35.49 -25.89 6.11
C ALA A 135 -36.89 -25.60 6.67
N LYS A 136 -37.16 -24.34 7.03
CA LYS A 136 -38.50 -23.88 7.44
C LYS A 136 -39.52 -23.97 6.31
N THR A 137 -39.16 -23.56 5.10
CA THR A 137 -40.05 -23.65 3.92
C THR A 137 -40.44 -25.10 3.63
N TRP A 138 -39.52 -26.05 3.79
CA TRP A 138 -39.78 -27.47 3.56
C TRP A 138 -40.27 -28.24 4.80
N GLN A 139 -40.25 -27.63 5.99
CA GLN A 139 -40.55 -28.28 7.27
C GLN A 139 -39.66 -29.50 7.54
N VAL A 140 -38.36 -29.37 7.27
CA VAL A 140 -37.34 -30.43 7.43
C VAL A 140 -36.23 -29.98 8.38
N PRO A 141 -35.44 -30.91 8.95
CA PRO A 141 -34.23 -30.55 9.70
C PRO A 141 -33.19 -29.80 8.86
N GLU A 142 -32.53 -28.79 9.45
CA GLU A 142 -31.46 -28.02 8.76
C GLU A 142 -30.31 -28.89 8.25
N LYS A 143 -29.97 -29.97 8.98
CA LYS A 143 -28.94 -30.94 8.61
C LYS A 143 -29.21 -31.68 7.28
N GLU A 144 -30.44 -31.63 6.79
CA GLU A 144 -30.84 -32.21 5.51
C GLU A 144 -30.73 -31.20 4.36
N CYS A 145 -30.27 -29.98 4.64
CA CYS A 145 -30.13 -28.89 3.67
C CYS A 145 -28.66 -28.48 3.54
N THR A 146 -28.19 -28.27 2.31
CA THR A 146 -26.83 -27.81 1.99
C THR A 146 -26.89 -26.66 1.00
N ALA A 147 -25.91 -25.75 1.05
CA ALA A 147 -25.82 -24.66 0.08
C ALA A 147 -24.88 -25.05 -1.06
N GLU A 148 -25.31 -24.85 -2.30
CA GLU A 148 -24.50 -25.12 -3.47
C GLU A 148 -24.89 -24.19 -4.63
N ASN A 149 -23.93 -23.43 -5.12
CA ASN A 149 -24.01 -22.63 -6.35
C ASN A 149 -25.29 -21.78 -6.46
N HIS A 150 -25.55 -20.97 -5.43
CA HIS A 150 -26.71 -20.09 -5.33
C HIS A 150 -28.06 -20.78 -5.02
N PHE A 151 -28.05 -22.06 -4.65
CA PHE A 151 -29.22 -22.81 -4.21
C PHE A 151 -29.02 -23.41 -2.82
N ILE A 152 -30.12 -23.60 -2.10
CA ILE A 152 -30.18 -24.56 -1.01
C ILE A 152 -30.77 -25.87 -1.56
N ILE A 153 -30.09 -26.98 -1.30
CA ILE A 153 -30.42 -28.32 -1.79
C ILE A 153 -30.76 -29.22 -0.59
N HIS A 154 -31.92 -29.87 -0.66
CA HIS A 154 -32.34 -30.91 0.29
C HIS A 154 -31.77 -32.28 -0.09
N THR A 155 -31.56 -33.17 0.87
CA THR A 155 -31.14 -34.58 0.64
C THR A 155 -32.06 -35.36 -0.31
N SER A 156 -33.33 -34.96 -0.42
CA SER A 156 -34.28 -35.55 -1.38
C SER A 156 -34.16 -34.99 -2.82
N GLY A 157 -33.20 -34.09 -3.08
CA GLY A 157 -33.00 -33.44 -4.38
C GLY A 157 -33.85 -32.20 -4.65
N LYS A 158 -34.71 -31.78 -3.72
CA LYS A 158 -35.42 -30.49 -3.81
C LYS A 158 -34.40 -29.35 -3.75
N LYS A 159 -34.61 -28.28 -4.52
CA LYS A 159 -33.76 -27.08 -4.50
C LYS A 159 -34.60 -25.80 -4.45
N ILE A 160 -34.11 -24.80 -3.71
CA ILE A 160 -34.65 -23.43 -3.71
C ILE A 160 -33.48 -22.46 -3.96
N GLU A 161 -33.64 -21.52 -4.88
CA GLU A 161 -32.65 -20.47 -5.15
C GLU A 161 -32.58 -19.47 -3.99
N PHE A 162 -31.41 -18.90 -3.72
CA PHE A 162 -31.21 -17.96 -2.60
C PHE A 162 -32.23 -16.81 -2.58
N GLY A 163 -32.54 -16.22 -3.74
CA GLY A 163 -33.48 -15.10 -3.83
C GLY A 163 -34.88 -15.42 -3.29
N ALA A 164 -35.38 -16.64 -3.52
CA ALA A 164 -36.70 -17.07 -3.05
C ALA A 164 -36.77 -17.23 -1.51
N LEU A 165 -35.62 -17.29 -0.83
CA LEU A 165 -35.52 -17.44 0.62
C LEU A 165 -35.44 -16.09 1.36
N VAL A 166 -35.30 -14.98 0.63
CA VAL A 166 -35.10 -13.64 1.19
C VAL A 166 -36.19 -13.25 2.20
N GLU A 167 -37.47 -13.39 1.85
CA GLU A 167 -38.56 -12.98 2.73
C GLU A 167 -38.61 -13.81 4.03
N THR A 168 -38.34 -15.11 3.95
CA THR A 168 -38.25 -15.96 5.14
C THR A 168 -37.02 -15.62 5.97
N ALA A 169 -35.87 -15.44 5.32
CA ALA A 169 -34.61 -15.11 5.99
C ALA A 169 -34.70 -13.81 6.80
N LYS A 170 -35.47 -12.79 6.33
CA LYS A 170 -35.69 -11.49 7.02
C LYS A 170 -36.22 -11.64 8.44
N THR A 171 -36.99 -12.70 8.66
CA THR A 171 -37.66 -12.97 9.94
C THR A 171 -36.78 -13.73 10.93
N LEU A 172 -35.63 -14.24 10.48
CA LEU A 172 -34.74 -15.06 11.29
C LEU A 172 -33.86 -14.21 12.19
N LYS A 173 -33.56 -14.74 13.37
CA LYS A 173 -32.47 -14.19 14.20
C LYS A 173 -31.14 -14.54 13.53
N VAL A 174 -30.22 -13.60 13.53
CA VAL A 174 -28.84 -13.83 13.09
C VAL A 174 -28.21 -14.88 14.02
N PRO A 175 -27.65 -15.98 13.48
CA PRO A 175 -26.97 -16.99 14.29
C PRO A 175 -25.69 -16.42 14.92
N THR A 176 -25.45 -16.76 16.19
CA THR A 176 -24.25 -16.32 16.93
C THR A 176 -23.03 -17.21 16.66
N ASN A 177 -23.27 -18.48 16.36
CA ASN A 177 -22.26 -19.46 15.99
C ASN A 177 -22.54 -19.97 14.57
N VAL A 178 -21.51 -20.01 13.74
CA VAL A 178 -21.60 -20.47 12.35
C VAL A 178 -20.45 -21.40 12.05
N VAL A 179 -20.72 -22.41 11.23
CA VAL A 179 -19.70 -23.33 10.75
C VAL A 179 -19.12 -22.75 9.47
N TYR A 180 -17.79 -22.63 9.40
CA TYR A 180 -17.10 -22.21 8.18
C TYR A 180 -16.96 -23.36 7.20
N LYS A 181 -16.85 -23.02 5.91
CA LYS A 181 -16.60 -24.00 4.85
C LYS A 181 -15.24 -24.67 5.05
N ASN A 182 -15.13 -25.94 4.67
CA ASN A 182 -13.83 -26.59 4.63
C ASN A 182 -12.98 -25.95 3.53
N PRO A 183 -11.69 -25.61 3.78
CA PRO A 183 -10.82 -25.09 2.74
C PRO A 183 -10.74 -25.94 1.47
N ASN A 184 -10.93 -27.26 1.56
CA ASN A 184 -10.95 -28.15 0.40
C ASN A 184 -12.17 -27.92 -0.51
N ASP A 185 -13.24 -27.33 0.01
CA ASP A 185 -14.48 -27.07 -0.72
C ASP A 185 -14.49 -25.67 -1.36
N PHE A 186 -13.44 -24.86 -1.15
CA PHE A 186 -13.35 -23.51 -1.69
C PHE A 186 -13.41 -23.49 -3.22
N LYS A 187 -14.31 -22.67 -3.76
CA LYS A 187 -14.55 -22.49 -5.20
C LYS A 187 -13.78 -21.30 -5.78
N TYR A 188 -13.50 -20.29 -4.97
CA TYR A 188 -12.89 -19.02 -5.33
C TYR A 188 -11.62 -18.73 -4.52
N ILE A 189 -11.62 -19.01 -3.22
CA ILE A 189 -10.45 -18.81 -2.36
C ILE A 189 -9.35 -19.79 -2.81
N GLY A 190 -8.14 -19.26 -3.04
CA GLY A 190 -6.98 -20.03 -3.50
C GLY A 190 -7.04 -20.42 -4.97
N LYS A 191 -8.00 -19.89 -5.74
CA LYS A 191 -8.17 -20.16 -7.18
C LYS A 191 -7.82 -18.95 -8.04
N HIS A 192 -7.89 -19.13 -9.35
CA HIS A 192 -7.83 -18.06 -10.33
C HIS A 192 -9.23 -17.47 -10.49
N LEU A 193 -9.37 -16.17 -10.23
CA LEU A 193 -10.64 -15.48 -10.36
C LEU A 193 -10.42 -14.17 -11.11
N LYS A 194 -11.09 -14.03 -12.25
CA LYS A 194 -11.06 -12.80 -13.03
C LYS A 194 -11.59 -11.64 -12.20
N SER A 195 -10.93 -10.48 -12.30
CA SER A 195 -11.38 -9.27 -11.62
C SER A 195 -12.82 -8.93 -11.97
N ILE A 196 -13.64 -8.62 -10.96
CA ILE A 196 -15.02 -8.18 -11.12
C ILE A 196 -15.12 -6.86 -11.90
N ASP A 197 -14.06 -6.05 -11.86
CA ASP A 197 -14.02 -4.70 -12.43
C ASP A 197 -13.48 -4.68 -13.88
N ILE A 198 -13.06 -5.83 -14.41
CA ILE A 198 -12.35 -5.92 -15.69
C ILE A 198 -13.14 -5.34 -16.86
N ASN A 199 -14.46 -5.54 -16.88
CA ASN A 199 -15.30 -5.05 -17.97
C ASN A 199 -15.34 -3.52 -17.97
N GLU A 200 -15.42 -2.89 -16.79
CA GLU A 200 -15.39 -1.43 -16.64
C GLU A 200 -14.03 -0.84 -17.04
N TYR A 201 -12.93 -1.56 -16.79
CA TYR A 201 -11.60 -1.13 -17.22
C TYR A 201 -11.44 -1.16 -18.74
N VAL A 202 -11.81 -2.27 -19.40
CA VAL A 202 -11.53 -2.44 -20.84
C VAL A 202 -12.45 -1.63 -21.75
N ASN A 203 -13.64 -1.23 -21.27
CA ASN A 203 -14.58 -0.41 -22.03
C ASN A 203 -14.57 1.08 -21.64
N GLY A 204 -13.75 1.48 -20.67
CA GLY A 204 -13.64 2.87 -20.20
C GLY A 204 -14.82 3.36 -19.36
N ALA A 205 -15.65 2.47 -18.81
CA ALA A 205 -16.77 2.84 -17.94
C ALA A 205 -16.37 3.04 -16.47
N ALA A 206 -15.19 2.58 -16.05
CA ALA A 206 -14.69 2.78 -14.70
C ALA A 206 -14.52 4.29 -14.40
N VAL A 207 -15.11 4.74 -13.29
CA VAL A 207 -15.06 6.16 -12.87
C VAL A 207 -13.90 6.39 -11.91
N PHE A 208 -12.82 7.00 -12.40
CA PHE A 208 -11.72 7.50 -11.60
C PHE A 208 -12.02 8.90 -11.04
N GLY A 209 -11.13 9.43 -10.19
CA GLY A 209 -11.30 10.76 -9.61
C GLY A 209 -11.43 11.83 -10.70
N LEU A 210 -10.59 11.73 -11.74
CA LEU A 210 -10.57 12.65 -12.87
C LEU A 210 -11.83 12.61 -13.74
N ASP A 211 -12.64 11.56 -13.66
CA ASP A 211 -13.85 11.40 -14.49
C ASP A 211 -15.09 12.00 -13.84
N LYS A 212 -15.05 12.27 -12.52
CA LYS A 212 -16.21 12.80 -11.82
C LYS A 212 -16.54 14.22 -12.32
N ARG A 213 -17.80 14.41 -12.71
CA ARG A 213 -18.36 15.71 -13.11
C ARG A 213 -19.58 16.03 -12.26
N LEU A 214 -19.73 17.31 -11.92
CA LEU A 214 -20.93 17.88 -11.32
C LEU A 214 -21.43 19.05 -12.19
N PRO A 215 -22.74 19.36 -12.17
CA PRO A 215 -23.25 20.57 -12.82
C PRO A 215 -22.53 21.82 -12.31
N ASN A 216 -22.18 22.74 -13.21
CA ASN A 216 -21.51 24.01 -12.91
C ASN A 216 -20.14 23.88 -12.20
N MET A 217 -19.51 22.70 -12.26
CA MET A 217 -18.21 22.43 -11.65
C MET A 217 -17.10 23.28 -12.29
N LYS A 218 -16.21 23.81 -11.45
CA LYS A 218 -15.00 24.53 -11.86
C LYS A 218 -13.77 23.65 -11.75
N PHE A 219 -12.77 23.92 -12.57
CA PHE A 219 -11.49 23.23 -12.56
C PHE A 219 -10.43 24.12 -11.94
N VAL A 220 -9.64 23.55 -11.03
CA VAL A 220 -8.71 24.30 -10.19
C VAL A 220 -7.31 23.73 -10.29
N ALA A 221 -6.35 24.61 -10.52
CA ALA A 221 -4.93 24.32 -10.47
C ALA A 221 -4.25 25.28 -9.50
N ILE A 222 -3.30 24.79 -8.70
CA ILE A 222 -2.70 25.56 -7.61
C ILE A 222 -1.20 25.70 -7.87
N ALA A 223 -0.69 26.93 -7.92
CA ALA A 223 0.73 27.22 -7.87
C ALA A 223 1.19 27.18 -6.41
N ARG A 224 2.25 26.41 -6.12
CA ARG A 224 2.78 26.20 -4.76
C ARG A 224 4.22 26.70 -4.69
N CYS A 225 4.67 27.05 -3.49
CA CYS A 225 6.05 27.44 -3.27
C CYS A 225 6.97 26.26 -3.62
N PRO A 226 8.04 26.47 -4.42
CA PRO A 226 8.94 25.39 -4.80
C PRO A 226 9.73 24.84 -3.60
N VAL A 227 9.91 25.63 -2.54
CA VAL A 227 10.57 25.21 -1.30
C VAL A 227 9.51 24.71 -0.32
N THR A 228 9.74 23.50 0.21
CA THR A 228 8.80 22.89 1.16
C THR A 228 8.58 23.78 2.37
N PHE A 229 7.30 24.05 2.68
CA PHE A 229 6.83 24.90 3.78
C PHE A 229 7.00 26.42 3.59
N GLY A 230 7.54 26.87 2.46
CA GLY A 230 7.46 28.27 2.07
C GLY A 230 6.03 28.74 1.76
N THR A 231 5.83 30.05 1.67
CA THR A 231 4.52 30.68 1.52
C THR A 231 4.51 31.73 0.41
N VAL A 232 3.33 32.16 -0.02
CA VAL A 232 3.17 33.29 -0.95
C VAL A 232 3.60 34.57 -0.23
N LYS A 233 4.46 35.37 -0.86
CA LYS A 233 4.80 36.72 -0.40
C LYS A 233 3.90 37.74 -1.08
N SER A 234 3.82 37.66 -2.41
CA SER A 234 2.98 38.50 -3.26
C SER A 234 2.78 37.79 -4.61
N PHE A 235 1.77 38.20 -5.39
CA PHE A 235 1.59 37.71 -6.76
C PHE A 235 0.88 38.73 -7.65
N ASP A 236 1.25 38.76 -8.94
CA ASP A 236 0.49 39.42 -10.00
C ASP A 236 -0.31 38.37 -10.80
N LYS A 237 -1.61 38.63 -10.91
CA LYS A 237 -2.58 37.80 -11.63
C LYS A 237 -3.01 38.37 -12.98
N THR A 238 -2.46 39.51 -13.40
CA THR A 238 -2.91 40.28 -14.56
C THR A 238 -2.83 39.48 -15.86
N ALA A 239 -1.71 38.79 -16.11
CA ALA A 239 -1.57 37.96 -17.31
C ALA A 239 -2.49 36.73 -17.25
N ALA A 240 -2.58 36.07 -16.10
CA ALA A 240 -3.43 34.91 -15.89
C ALA A 240 -4.93 35.21 -16.08
N MET A 241 -5.43 36.36 -15.62
CA MET A 241 -6.83 36.78 -15.80
C MET A 241 -7.20 37.07 -17.26
N LYS A 242 -6.23 37.30 -18.16
CA LYS A 242 -6.48 37.50 -19.60
C LYS A 242 -6.73 36.18 -20.35
N ILE A 243 -6.43 35.04 -19.73
CA ILE A 243 -6.59 33.73 -20.35
C ILE A 243 -8.08 33.36 -20.35
N ARG A 244 -8.64 33.15 -21.54
CA ARG A 244 -10.04 32.78 -21.71
C ARG A 244 -10.36 31.52 -20.90
N GLY A 245 -11.39 31.63 -20.05
CA GLY A 245 -11.86 30.55 -19.20
C GLY A 245 -11.31 30.61 -17.77
N VAL A 246 -10.31 31.44 -17.47
CA VAL A 246 -9.95 31.78 -16.08
C VAL A 246 -11.02 32.71 -15.52
N GLU A 247 -11.64 32.32 -14.40
CA GLU A 247 -12.75 33.05 -13.79
C GLU A 247 -12.34 33.75 -12.50
N ALA A 248 -11.46 33.13 -11.72
CA ALA A 248 -10.97 33.69 -10.47
C ALA A 248 -9.58 33.17 -10.14
N ILE A 249 -8.84 33.98 -9.38
CA ILE A 249 -7.52 33.64 -8.85
C ILE A 249 -7.51 34.09 -7.39
N ILE A 250 -7.29 33.15 -6.48
CA ILE A 250 -7.33 33.37 -5.03
C ILE A 250 -6.11 32.74 -4.38
N GLU A 251 -5.58 33.40 -3.36
CA GLU A 251 -4.60 32.79 -2.48
C GLU A 251 -5.29 31.82 -1.51
N ILE A 252 -4.68 30.67 -1.28
CA ILE A 252 -5.10 29.69 -0.29
C ILE A 252 -4.04 29.52 0.79
N PRO A 253 -4.42 29.53 2.08
CA PRO A 253 -3.45 29.45 3.17
C PRO A 253 -2.85 28.05 3.30
N ARG A 254 -1.62 27.99 3.79
CA ARG A 254 -1.01 26.75 4.28
C ARG A 254 -1.76 26.27 5.53
N ILE A 255 -1.93 24.96 5.67
CA ILE A 255 -2.41 24.36 6.92
C ILE A 255 -1.26 23.60 7.56
N GLU A 256 -0.86 24.03 8.75
CA GLU A 256 0.22 23.39 9.51
C GLU A 256 -0.30 22.17 10.29
N ARG A 257 -0.43 21.05 9.59
CA ARG A 257 -0.79 19.73 10.15
C ARG A 257 -0.24 18.62 9.26
N PRO A 258 -0.29 17.34 9.68
CA PRO A 258 0.43 16.26 9.00
C PRO A 258 0.08 16.09 7.51
N PHE A 259 -1.20 16.20 7.18
CA PHE A 259 -1.71 16.16 5.80
C PHE A 259 -2.24 17.51 5.32
N GLY A 260 -1.78 18.59 5.94
CA GLY A 260 -2.22 19.93 5.58
C GLY A 260 -1.77 20.31 4.17
N PRO A 261 -2.65 20.96 3.37
CA PRO A 261 -2.26 21.64 2.15
C PRO A 261 -1.09 22.60 2.36
N LEU A 262 -0.19 22.68 1.38
CA LEU A 262 0.96 23.60 1.41
C LEU A 262 0.57 25.08 1.24
N GLY A 263 -0.68 25.37 0.88
CA GLY A 263 -1.11 26.71 0.46
C GLY A 263 -0.62 27.05 -0.94
N GLY A 264 -0.83 28.29 -1.37
CA GLY A 264 -0.42 28.77 -2.69
C GLY A 264 -1.45 29.65 -3.38
N VAL A 265 -1.36 29.78 -4.70
CA VAL A 265 -2.29 30.58 -5.52
C VAL A 265 -3.13 29.65 -6.39
N ALA A 266 -4.42 29.57 -6.11
CA ALA A 266 -5.40 28.75 -6.82
C ALA A 266 -5.98 29.52 -8.01
N VAL A 267 -5.90 28.92 -9.20
CA VAL A 267 -6.54 29.40 -10.43
C VAL A 267 -7.80 28.59 -10.69
N ILE A 268 -8.95 29.25 -10.69
CA ILE A 268 -10.27 28.67 -10.92
C ILE A 268 -10.69 28.98 -12.35
N ALA A 269 -11.06 27.94 -13.10
CA ALA A 269 -11.39 28.06 -14.50
C ALA A 269 -12.55 27.15 -14.96
N THR A 270 -13.05 27.40 -16.16
CA THR A 270 -14.12 26.62 -16.81
C THR A 270 -13.67 25.25 -17.30
N ASN A 271 -12.36 25.01 -17.43
CA ASN A 271 -11.77 23.75 -17.87
C ASN A 271 -10.31 23.63 -17.41
N THR A 272 -9.78 22.41 -17.41
CA THR A 272 -8.42 22.10 -16.94
C THR A 272 -7.33 22.84 -17.73
N TRP A 273 -7.49 23.02 -19.05
CA TRP A 273 -6.51 23.73 -19.87
C TRP A 273 -6.35 25.19 -19.45
N ALA A 274 -7.46 25.90 -19.27
CA ALA A 274 -7.46 27.29 -18.80
C ALA A 274 -6.90 27.40 -17.38
N ALA A 275 -7.21 26.46 -16.48
CA ALA A 275 -6.64 26.43 -15.13
C ALA A 275 -5.11 26.29 -15.17
N PHE A 276 -4.58 25.37 -15.98
CA PHE A 276 -3.13 25.15 -16.11
C PHE A 276 -2.41 26.32 -16.79
N LYS A 277 -3.00 26.88 -17.86
CA LYS A 277 -2.44 28.06 -18.53
C LYS A 277 -2.47 29.28 -17.61
N GLY A 278 -3.54 29.48 -16.86
CA GLY A 278 -3.63 30.52 -15.84
C GLY A 278 -2.56 30.35 -14.76
N LYS A 279 -2.39 29.13 -14.23
CA LYS A 279 -1.35 28.82 -13.24
C LYS A 279 0.05 29.18 -13.76
N ALA A 280 0.36 28.82 -15.01
CA ALA A 280 1.64 29.08 -15.63
C ALA A 280 1.89 30.57 -15.96
N ALA A 281 0.85 31.40 -16.01
CA ALA A 281 0.93 32.83 -16.30
C ALA A 281 0.92 33.70 -15.03
N LEU A 282 0.96 33.10 -13.83
CA LEU A 282 1.11 33.82 -12.58
C LEU A 282 2.57 34.26 -12.40
N GLU A 283 2.75 35.50 -11.96
CA GLU A 283 4.04 35.99 -11.47
C GLU A 283 3.94 36.01 -9.95
N ILE A 284 4.73 35.17 -9.26
CA ILE A 284 4.62 34.97 -7.81
C ILE A 284 5.98 35.21 -7.16
N GLU A 285 6.00 36.06 -6.14
CA GLU A 285 7.11 36.14 -5.20
C GLU A 285 6.83 35.21 -4.01
N TRP A 286 7.83 34.41 -3.65
CA TRP A 286 7.72 33.44 -2.56
C TRP A 286 8.53 33.91 -1.34
N ASN A 287 8.04 33.56 -0.17
CA ASN A 287 8.88 33.44 1.04
C ASN A 287 9.32 31.98 1.13
N TYR A 288 10.59 31.69 0.86
CA TYR A 288 11.06 30.30 0.73
C TYR A 288 11.15 29.56 2.08
N GLY A 289 11.27 30.28 3.20
CA GLY A 289 11.24 29.69 4.54
C GLY A 289 12.50 28.92 4.92
N GLU A 290 12.42 28.14 5.99
CA GLU A 290 13.60 27.53 6.65
C GLU A 290 14.33 26.48 5.79
N ASN A 291 13.67 25.91 4.79
CA ASN A 291 14.26 24.89 3.93
C ASN A 291 14.92 25.45 2.65
N GLU A 292 15.02 26.77 2.49
CA GLU A 292 15.63 27.42 1.31
C GLU A 292 17.08 26.99 1.06
N THR A 293 17.79 26.55 2.09
CA THR A 293 19.19 26.11 1.98
C THR A 293 19.35 24.59 1.83
N TYR A 294 18.25 23.83 1.76
CA TYR A 294 18.33 22.37 1.65
C TYR A 294 18.93 21.95 0.31
N ASP A 295 19.97 21.13 0.37
CA ASP A 295 20.69 20.56 -0.78
C ASP A 295 20.92 19.07 -0.54
N SER A 296 20.52 18.24 -1.50
CA SER A 296 20.54 16.78 -1.32
C SER A 296 21.94 16.19 -1.19
N ASP A 297 22.94 16.73 -1.90
CA ASP A 297 24.31 16.20 -1.85
C ASP A 297 24.98 16.53 -0.52
N HIS A 298 24.79 17.77 -0.05
CA HIS A 298 25.24 18.18 1.28
C HIS A 298 24.58 17.34 2.38
N TYR A 299 23.26 17.17 2.30
CA TYR A 299 22.52 16.41 3.31
C TYR A 299 22.89 14.92 3.32
N MET A 300 23.06 14.29 2.14
CA MET A 300 23.53 12.91 2.04
C MET A 300 24.90 12.74 2.71
N SER A 301 25.81 13.68 2.49
CA SER A 301 27.14 13.69 3.12
C SER A 301 27.01 13.76 4.65
N GLN A 302 26.15 14.64 5.16
CA GLN A 302 25.89 14.80 6.59
C GLN A 302 25.36 13.50 7.24
N ILE A 303 24.32 12.89 6.70
CA ILE A 303 23.76 11.65 7.27
C ILE A 303 24.72 10.46 7.10
N THR A 304 25.58 10.48 6.09
CA THR A 304 26.65 9.48 5.91
C THR A 304 27.70 9.59 7.01
N GLU A 305 28.13 10.80 7.35
CA GLU A 305 29.02 11.01 8.50
C GLU A 305 28.41 10.54 9.82
N ASN A 306 27.09 10.70 9.98
CA ASN A 306 26.37 10.27 11.18
C ASN A 306 26.39 8.75 11.35
N VAL A 307 26.27 7.97 10.26
CA VAL A 307 26.31 6.49 10.35
C VAL A 307 27.70 5.92 10.52
N HIS A 308 28.76 6.69 10.24
CA HIS A 308 30.14 6.28 10.53
C HIS A 308 30.53 6.47 12.01
N LYS A 309 29.71 7.15 12.80
CA LYS A 309 29.90 7.35 14.24
C LYS A 309 28.95 6.43 15.03
N PRO A 310 29.28 6.03 16.28
CA PRO A 310 28.33 5.34 17.14
C PRO A 310 27.02 6.13 17.29
N GLY A 311 25.90 5.45 17.05
CA GLY A 311 24.56 6.06 17.11
C GLY A 311 23.79 5.69 18.38
N LYS A 312 22.51 6.10 18.42
CA LYS A 312 21.58 5.64 19.46
C LYS A 312 21.35 4.14 19.29
N VAL A 313 21.65 3.34 20.32
CA VAL A 313 21.43 1.88 20.27
C VAL A 313 19.93 1.58 20.19
N ALA A 314 19.55 0.86 19.14
CA ALA A 314 18.18 0.42 18.88
C ALA A 314 17.97 -1.06 19.23
N LYS A 315 18.98 -1.89 19.00
CA LYS A 315 19.00 -3.31 19.39
C LYS A 315 20.42 -3.77 19.62
N GLU A 316 20.62 -4.61 20.63
CA GLU A 316 21.91 -5.23 20.92
C GLU A 316 21.68 -6.66 21.44
N ILE A 317 22.41 -7.62 20.86
CA ILE A 317 22.47 -9.03 21.25
C ILE A 317 23.95 -9.38 21.33
N GLY A 318 24.40 -9.93 22.46
CA GLY A 318 25.82 -10.23 22.67
C GLY A 318 26.69 -8.97 22.65
N ASN A 319 27.94 -9.10 22.19
CA ASN A 319 28.90 -8.00 22.13
C ASN A 319 29.63 -7.99 20.77
N VAL A 320 29.27 -7.03 19.90
CA VAL A 320 29.85 -6.96 18.55
C VAL A 320 31.37 -6.74 18.56
N ASN A 321 31.91 -6.04 19.56
CA ASN A 321 33.35 -5.79 19.68
C ASN A 321 34.15 -7.06 19.99
N GLU A 322 33.57 -7.99 20.75
CA GLU A 322 34.21 -9.28 21.01
C GLU A 322 34.29 -10.13 19.73
N GLY A 323 33.20 -10.20 18.96
CA GLY A 323 33.23 -10.97 17.71
C GLY A 323 34.12 -10.34 16.63
N PHE A 324 34.32 -9.00 16.62
CA PHE A 324 35.30 -8.35 15.75
C PHE A 324 36.75 -8.71 16.12
N LYS A 325 37.06 -8.86 17.41
CA LYS A 325 38.40 -9.29 17.85
C LYS A 325 38.69 -10.76 17.52
N GLY A 326 37.67 -11.61 17.57
CA GLY A 326 37.77 -13.05 17.29
C GLY A 326 37.57 -13.44 15.82
N GLY A 327 37.21 -12.50 14.95
CA GLY A 327 36.96 -12.76 13.53
C GLY A 327 38.26 -12.93 12.73
N HIS A 328 38.22 -13.77 11.69
CA HIS A 328 39.32 -13.93 10.74
C HIS A 328 39.38 -12.75 9.75
N LYS A 329 38.22 -12.29 9.28
CA LYS A 329 38.12 -11.18 8.31
C LYS A 329 36.95 -10.26 8.66
N THR A 330 37.17 -8.95 8.51
CA THR A 330 36.14 -7.91 8.69
C THR A 330 35.78 -7.31 7.33
N ILE A 331 34.48 -7.11 7.10
CA ILE A 331 33.91 -6.53 5.89
C ILE A 331 33.08 -5.33 6.30
N GLU A 332 33.22 -4.23 5.57
CA GLU A 332 32.55 -2.96 5.84
C GLU A 332 32.06 -2.34 4.53
N SER A 333 30.83 -1.82 4.54
CA SER A 333 30.20 -1.19 3.37
C SER A 333 29.26 -0.07 3.81
N THR A 334 29.20 0.99 3.01
CA THR A 334 28.27 2.11 3.18
C THR A 334 27.34 2.17 1.99
N PHE A 335 26.03 2.25 2.24
CA PHE A 335 24.97 2.27 1.24
C PHE A 335 24.23 3.60 1.29
N GLN A 336 23.89 4.15 0.12
CA GLN A 336 23.20 5.43 -0.01
C GLN A 336 22.02 5.31 -1.00
N LEU A 337 20.83 5.74 -0.58
CA LEU A 337 19.64 5.79 -1.42
C LEU A 337 19.04 7.20 -1.38
N PRO A 338 18.63 7.77 -2.53
CA PRO A 338 18.08 9.11 -2.62
C PRO A 338 16.62 9.14 -2.12
N HIS A 339 16.04 10.34 -2.07
CA HIS A 339 14.59 10.47 -2.01
C HIS A 339 13.93 9.82 -3.24
N LEU A 340 12.73 9.28 -3.04
CA LEU A 340 11.89 8.73 -4.12
C LEU A 340 10.49 9.35 -4.07
N VAL A 341 9.78 9.29 -5.19
CA VAL A 341 8.39 9.74 -5.30
C VAL A 341 7.52 8.68 -5.98
N HIS A 342 6.23 8.64 -5.61
CA HIS A 342 5.28 7.59 -6.00
C HIS A 342 4.92 7.57 -7.49
N THR A 343 4.73 8.76 -8.06
CA THR A 343 4.34 8.98 -9.47
C THR A 343 3.19 8.11 -10.00
N PRO A 344 2.05 7.94 -9.29
CA PRO A 344 0.89 7.20 -9.83
C PRO A 344 0.44 7.75 -11.18
N MET A 345 -0.11 6.93 -12.07
CA MET A 345 -0.51 7.37 -13.42
C MET A 345 -1.58 8.47 -13.35
N GLU A 346 -2.60 8.27 -12.52
CA GLU A 346 -3.55 9.32 -12.17
C GLU A 346 -2.96 10.17 -11.04
N VAL A 347 -2.67 11.43 -11.34
CA VAL A 347 -2.19 12.46 -10.40
C VAL A 347 -3.21 12.76 -9.29
N PRO A 348 -2.79 13.31 -8.14
CA PRO A 348 -3.69 13.75 -7.08
C PRO A 348 -4.78 14.69 -7.61
N ASN A 349 -6.03 14.36 -7.31
CA ASN A 349 -7.19 15.15 -7.71
C ASN A 349 -8.38 14.83 -6.81
N ALA A 350 -9.27 15.78 -6.59
CA ALA A 350 -10.51 15.56 -5.85
C ALA A 350 -11.61 16.50 -6.32
N VAL A 351 -12.85 16.00 -6.34
CA VAL A 351 -14.04 16.83 -6.50
C VAL A 351 -14.61 17.10 -5.12
N ALA A 352 -14.91 18.37 -4.82
CA ALA A 352 -15.56 18.76 -3.58
C ALA A 352 -16.69 19.76 -3.83
N TRP A 353 -17.72 19.66 -3.02
CA TRP A 353 -18.87 20.55 -3.05
C TRP A 353 -19.30 20.90 -1.62
N VAL A 354 -18.97 22.12 -1.19
CA VAL A 354 -19.33 22.65 0.13
C VAL A 354 -20.62 23.46 0.02
N GLN A 355 -21.66 23.04 0.73
CA GLN A 355 -22.98 23.67 0.76
C GLN A 355 -23.38 23.99 2.19
N GLY A 356 -23.23 25.26 2.60
CA GLY A 356 -23.53 25.67 3.97
C GLY A 356 -22.65 24.93 4.97
N ASP A 357 -23.25 24.06 5.77
CA ASP A 357 -22.59 23.22 6.76
C ASP A 357 -22.30 21.78 6.30
N THR A 358 -22.73 21.43 5.08
CA THR A 358 -22.51 20.11 4.47
C THR A 358 -21.40 20.14 3.42
N CYS A 359 -20.75 18.99 3.23
CA CYS A 359 -19.73 18.81 2.21
C CYS A 359 -19.81 17.43 1.59
N GLU A 360 -19.85 17.37 0.27
CA GLU A 360 -19.68 16.12 -0.47
C GLU A 360 -18.34 16.12 -1.20
N VAL A 361 -17.64 14.98 -1.14
CA VAL A 361 -16.34 14.78 -1.78
C VAL A 361 -16.36 13.49 -2.60
N TRP A 362 -15.72 13.52 -3.77
CA TRP A 362 -15.37 12.35 -4.56
C TRP A 362 -13.86 12.33 -4.74
N ALA A 363 -13.19 11.30 -4.22
CA ALA A 363 -11.74 11.24 -4.22
C ALA A 363 -11.20 9.83 -4.49
N PRO A 364 -10.13 9.70 -5.29
CA PRO A 364 -9.35 8.49 -5.41
C PRO A 364 -8.44 8.35 -4.17
N THR A 365 -8.96 7.90 -3.03
CA THR A 365 -8.20 7.84 -1.76
C THR A 365 -7.99 6.41 -1.23
N GLN A 366 -6.81 6.14 -0.67
CA GLN A 366 -6.45 4.87 -0.03
C GLN A 366 -6.95 4.78 1.41
N ASP A 367 -7.15 5.93 2.06
CA ASP A 367 -7.68 6.03 3.41
C ASP A 367 -8.87 7.01 3.44
N PRO A 368 -10.07 6.52 3.11
CA PRO A 368 -11.28 7.34 3.10
C PRO A 368 -11.60 7.95 4.46
N GLN A 369 -11.35 7.24 5.57
CA GLN A 369 -11.76 7.73 6.89
C GLN A 369 -10.86 8.87 7.34
N THR A 370 -9.55 8.76 7.13
CA THR A 370 -8.61 9.85 7.34
C THR A 370 -8.97 11.05 6.48
N ALA A 371 -9.25 10.86 5.18
CA ALA A 371 -9.67 11.94 4.29
C ALA A 371 -10.94 12.65 4.78
N ARG A 372 -11.96 11.90 5.21
CA ARG A 372 -13.21 12.47 5.75
C ARG A 372 -12.96 13.26 7.04
N ASN A 373 -12.14 12.75 7.95
CA ASN A 373 -11.81 13.43 9.21
C ASN A 373 -11.04 14.73 8.97
N GLU A 374 -10.09 14.75 8.03
CA GLU A 374 -9.37 15.96 7.65
C GLU A 374 -10.31 17.05 7.09
N VAL A 375 -11.34 16.65 6.32
CA VAL A 375 -12.40 17.57 5.86
C VAL A 375 -13.26 18.09 7.02
N VAL A 376 -13.65 17.20 7.94
CA VAL A 376 -14.43 17.55 9.14
C VAL A 376 -13.70 18.58 9.99
N ASP A 377 -12.41 18.35 10.25
CA ASP A 377 -11.57 19.24 11.03
C ASP A 377 -11.41 20.60 10.35
N TYR A 378 -11.14 20.61 9.04
CA TYR A 378 -10.98 21.85 8.27
C TYR A 378 -12.26 22.69 8.28
N LEU A 379 -13.42 22.05 8.08
CA LEU A 379 -14.71 22.74 8.08
C LEU A 379 -15.20 23.08 9.49
N LYS A 380 -14.59 22.50 10.53
CA LYS A 380 -15.05 22.56 11.93
C LYS A 380 -16.51 22.11 12.06
N THR A 381 -16.83 20.99 11.41
CA THR A 381 -18.18 20.42 11.32
C THR A 381 -18.24 19.05 12.00
N THR A 382 -19.29 18.27 11.76
CA THR A 382 -19.45 16.91 12.26
C THR A 382 -19.39 15.89 11.13
N VAL A 383 -19.01 14.65 11.46
CA VAL A 383 -18.81 13.57 10.47
C VAL A 383 -20.08 13.33 9.64
N ASP A 384 -21.27 13.39 10.23
CA ASP A 384 -22.55 13.20 9.55
C ASP A 384 -22.87 14.27 8.49
N LYS A 385 -22.20 15.43 8.54
CA LYS A 385 -22.34 16.51 7.55
C LYS A 385 -21.35 16.41 6.38
N VAL A 386 -20.39 15.49 6.45
CA VAL A 386 -19.40 15.27 5.40
C VAL A 386 -19.64 13.90 4.77
N THR A 387 -19.79 13.87 3.46
CA THR A 387 -19.91 12.63 2.70
C THR A 387 -18.66 12.43 1.86
N LEU A 388 -17.99 11.28 2.01
CA LEU A 388 -16.83 10.92 1.19
C LEU A 388 -17.15 9.71 0.30
N ASN A 389 -17.20 9.96 -1.00
CA ASN A 389 -17.37 8.96 -2.04
C ASN A 389 -16.00 8.54 -2.57
N VAL A 390 -15.69 7.25 -2.52
CA VAL A 390 -14.44 6.69 -3.03
C VAL A 390 -14.61 6.34 -4.50
N THR A 391 -13.80 6.94 -5.37
CA THR A 391 -13.72 6.58 -6.80
C THR A 391 -12.68 5.47 -7.00
N PHE A 392 -12.55 4.94 -8.21
CA PHE A 392 -11.34 4.17 -8.56
C PHE A 392 -10.09 5.06 -8.46
N LEU A 393 -8.94 4.43 -8.22
CA LEU A 393 -7.63 5.08 -8.17
C LEU A 393 -6.77 4.61 -9.36
N GLY A 394 -6.23 5.53 -10.15
CA GLY A 394 -5.25 5.21 -11.19
C GLY A 394 -3.84 5.02 -10.61
N GLY A 395 -3.70 4.12 -9.64
CA GLY A 395 -2.54 3.93 -8.79
C GLY A 395 -2.51 4.87 -7.58
N GLY A 396 -1.83 4.44 -6.52
CA GLY A 396 -1.69 5.21 -5.27
C GLY A 396 -0.32 5.06 -4.63
N PHE A 397 0.15 3.82 -4.45
CA PHE A 397 1.48 3.48 -3.92
C PHE A 397 1.84 4.13 -2.57
N GLY A 398 0.85 4.66 -1.85
CA GLY A 398 1.02 5.44 -0.63
C GLY A 398 0.74 6.94 -0.81
N ARG A 399 0.87 7.52 -2.02
CA ARG A 399 0.62 8.95 -2.27
C ARG A 399 -0.80 9.36 -1.92
N LYS A 400 -1.78 8.53 -2.30
CA LYS A 400 -3.21 8.81 -2.16
C LYS A 400 -3.79 8.44 -0.80
N SER A 401 -2.95 8.06 0.16
CA SER A 401 -3.29 7.98 1.58
C SER A 401 -3.10 9.32 2.30
N LYS A 402 -2.37 10.28 1.71
CA LYS A 402 -2.22 11.65 2.23
C LYS A 402 -3.28 12.54 1.57
N PRO A 403 -4.35 12.96 2.27
CA PRO A 403 -5.50 13.63 1.67
C PRO A 403 -5.32 15.14 1.49
N ASP A 404 -4.09 15.63 1.36
CA ASP A 404 -3.81 17.08 1.21
C ASP A 404 -4.58 17.68 0.02
N TYR A 405 -4.58 17.00 -1.12
CA TYR A 405 -5.34 17.38 -2.31
C TYR A 405 -6.87 17.36 -2.13
N VAL A 406 -7.40 16.57 -1.19
CA VAL A 406 -8.84 16.57 -0.86
C VAL A 406 -9.21 17.83 -0.09
N VAL A 407 -8.39 18.20 0.89
CA VAL A 407 -8.60 19.42 1.68
C VAL A 407 -8.43 20.67 0.82
N GLU A 408 -7.51 20.67 -0.15
CA GLU A 408 -7.42 21.74 -1.17
C GLU A 408 -8.73 21.93 -1.93
N ALA A 409 -9.37 20.84 -2.40
CA ALA A 409 -10.64 20.92 -3.11
C ALA A 409 -11.76 21.50 -2.24
N VAL A 410 -11.85 21.05 -0.98
CA VAL A 410 -12.84 21.55 -0.02
C VAL A 410 -12.61 23.03 0.29
N MET A 411 -11.36 23.44 0.49
CA MET A 411 -10.99 24.83 0.74
C MET A 411 -11.43 25.75 -0.40
N VAL A 412 -11.09 25.40 -1.64
CA VAL A 412 -11.44 26.23 -2.79
C VAL A 412 -12.95 26.24 -3.02
N SER A 413 -13.63 25.08 -2.91
CA SER A 413 -15.10 25.01 -3.03
C SER A 413 -15.80 25.92 -2.02
N LYS A 414 -15.35 25.92 -0.75
CA LYS A 414 -15.87 26.80 0.30
C LYS A 414 -15.67 28.28 -0.02
N MET A 415 -14.50 28.66 -0.52
CA MET A 415 -14.16 30.05 -0.82
C MET A 415 -14.98 30.61 -1.99
N ILE A 416 -15.16 29.83 -3.05
CA ILE A 416 -15.86 30.29 -4.27
C ILE A 416 -17.36 29.96 -4.28
N LYS A 417 -17.83 29.16 -3.32
CA LYS A 417 -19.23 28.69 -3.22
C LYS A 417 -19.72 27.98 -4.51
N ALA A 418 -18.83 27.21 -5.15
CA ALA A 418 -19.12 26.41 -6.35
C ALA A 418 -18.48 25.00 -6.25
N PRO A 419 -18.99 23.97 -6.98
CA PRO A 419 -18.37 22.67 -6.95
C PRO A 419 -17.06 22.76 -7.71
N VAL A 420 -16.00 22.15 -7.20
CA VAL A 420 -14.67 22.23 -7.83
C VAL A 420 -14.05 20.87 -7.98
N GLN A 421 -13.24 20.71 -9.03
CA GLN A 421 -12.23 19.68 -9.12
C GLN A 421 -10.85 20.31 -9.02
N VAL A 422 -10.13 20.03 -7.95
CA VAL A 422 -8.69 20.32 -7.87
C VAL A 422 -7.95 19.23 -8.61
N ILE A 423 -7.05 19.63 -9.51
CA ILE A 423 -6.22 18.72 -10.30
C ILE A 423 -4.77 19.18 -10.19
N TRP A 424 -3.91 18.27 -9.75
CA TRP A 424 -2.47 18.48 -9.79
C TRP A 424 -1.94 18.24 -11.20
N THR A 425 -0.96 19.02 -11.63
CA THR A 425 -0.16 18.63 -12.80
C THR A 425 0.81 17.50 -12.41
N ARG A 426 1.40 16.81 -13.40
CA ARG A 426 2.44 15.81 -13.11
C ARG A 426 3.63 16.44 -12.39
N GLU A 427 3.97 17.66 -12.80
CA GLU A 427 5.02 18.48 -12.22
C GLU A 427 4.71 18.84 -10.76
N ASP A 428 3.44 19.11 -10.43
CA ASP A 428 3.05 19.31 -9.04
C ASP A 428 3.21 18.03 -8.22
N ASP A 429 2.82 16.87 -8.76
CA ASP A 429 2.91 15.57 -8.06
C ASP A 429 4.36 15.20 -7.75
N VAL A 430 5.29 15.46 -8.68
CA VAL A 430 6.72 15.22 -8.49
C VAL A 430 7.33 16.22 -7.52
N LYS A 431 7.03 17.53 -7.64
CA LYS A 431 7.72 18.60 -6.89
C LYS A 431 7.15 18.90 -5.52
N HIS A 432 5.90 18.55 -5.29
CA HIS A 432 5.20 18.85 -4.04
C HIS A 432 4.61 17.56 -3.47
N GLY A 433 5.19 16.40 -3.73
CA GLY A 433 4.71 15.14 -3.19
C GLY A 433 4.94 14.99 -1.67
N TYR A 434 4.77 13.75 -1.23
CA TYR A 434 5.43 13.25 -0.03
C TYR A 434 6.53 12.31 -0.50
N TYR A 435 7.76 12.54 -0.07
CA TYR A 435 8.91 11.76 -0.52
C TYR A 435 9.13 10.56 0.37
N HIS A 436 9.47 9.43 -0.25
CA HIS A 436 10.13 8.36 0.48
C HIS A 436 11.52 8.85 0.91
N THR A 437 11.96 8.41 2.08
CA THR A 437 13.11 8.99 2.77
C THR A 437 14.43 8.66 2.08
N VAL A 438 15.32 9.64 2.01
CA VAL A 438 16.75 9.45 1.72
C VAL A 438 17.38 8.62 2.84
N SER A 439 18.35 7.78 2.54
CA SER A 439 18.94 6.88 3.54
C SER A 439 20.44 6.71 3.34
N ALA A 440 21.19 6.82 4.43
CA ALA A 440 22.56 6.34 4.55
C ALA A 440 22.61 5.17 5.54
N GLN A 441 23.38 4.14 5.21
CA GLN A 441 23.52 2.94 6.04
C GLN A 441 24.97 2.46 6.02
N TYR A 442 25.56 2.25 7.19
CA TYR A 442 26.88 1.66 7.35
C TYR A 442 26.75 0.28 7.98
N MET A 443 27.37 -0.71 7.35
CA MET A 443 27.34 -2.10 7.77
C MET A 443 28.75 -2.61 8.00
N LYS A 444 28.94 -3.34 9.09
CA LYS A 444 30.20 -3.96 9.45
C LYS A 444 29.95 -5.34 10.04
N ALA A 445 30.62 -6.35 9.50
CA ALA A 445 30.54 -7.70 10.02
C ALA A 445 31.90 -8.38 9.99
N SER A 446 32.07 -9.39 10.83
CA SER A 446 33.24 -10.27 10.82
C SER A 446 32.82 -11.70 10.54
N ILE A 447 33.69 -12.42 9.84
CA ILE A 447 33.56 -13.86 9.59
C ILE A 447 34.72 -14.63 10.23
N ASP A 448 34.47 -15.83 10.72
CA ASP A 448 35.50 -16.76 11.19
C ASP A 448 36.24 -17.46 10.02
N SER A 449 37.20 -18.32 10.33
CA SER A 449 37.97 -19.07 9.32
C SER A 449 37.16 -20.15 8.60
N GLN A 450 35.96 -20.49 9.09
CA GLN A 450 35.00 -21.38 8.43
C GLN A 450 34.00 -20.57 7.59
N GLY A 451 34.11 -19.24 7.57
CA GLY A 451 33.20 -18.35 6.86
C GLY A 451 31.81 -18.25 7.50
N ASN A 452 31.70 -18.35 8.82
CA ASN A 452 30.47 -18.05 9.57
C ASN A 452 30.53 -16.62 10.13
N VAL A 453 29.40 -15.92 10.17
CA VAL A 453 29.32 -14.55 10.67
C VAL A 453 29.37 -14.53 12.20
N THR A 454 30.38 -13.85 12.76
CA THR A 454 30.59 -13.77 14.22
C THR A 454 30.06 -12.49 14.85
N SER A 455 30.05 -11.38 14.11
CA SER A 455 29.49 -10.09 14.51
C SER A 455 28.81 -9.39 13.35
N TRP A 456 27.77 -8.61 13.66
CA TRP A 456 27.06 -7.75 12.72
C TRP A 456 26.66 -6.44 13.39
N LEU A 457 27.14 -5.33 12.82
CA LEU A 457 26.78 -3.97 13.18
C LEU A 457 26.09 -3.32 11.98
N HIS A 458 24.91 -2.76 12.20
CA HIS A 458 24.19 -1.97 11.22
C HIS A 458 23.85 -0.60 11.81
N ARG A 459 24.38 0.45 11.20
CA ARG A 459 24.07 1.84 11.53
C ARG A 459 23.30 2.46 10.38
N PHE A 460 22.25 3.21 10.66
CA PHE A 460 21.51 3.91 9.61
C PHE A 460 21.01 5.27 10.08
N ALA A 461 20.79 6.18 9.13
CA ALA A 461 20.21 7.49 9.35
C ALA A 461 19.30 7.82 8.16
N PHE A 462 18.07 8.22 8.47
CA PHE A 462 17.08 8.71 7.50
C PHE A 462 16.02 9.57 8.20
N PRO A 463 15.48 10.61 7.53
CA PRO A 463 14.30 11.33 8.02
C PRO A 463 13.12 10.40 8.30
N SER A 464 12.61 10.40 9.53
CA SER A 464 11.48 9.57 9.94
C SER A 464 10.16 10.03 9.28
N ILE A 465 9.27 9.09 8.97
CA ILE A 465 7.87 9.40 8.60
C ILE A 465 7.16 10.15 9.73
N MET A 466 7.55 9.94 10.99
CA MET A 466 6.97 10.64 12.14
C MET A 466 7.22 12.14 12.10
N SER A 467 8.23 12.63 11.38
CA SER A 467 8.47 14.07 11.20
C SER A 467 7.28 14.80 10.58
N THR A 468 6.48 14.11 9.77
CA THR A 468 5.23 14.64 9.19
C THR A 468 4.15 14.81 10.25
N PHE A 469 4.13 13.95 11.29
CA PHE A 469 3.11 14.01 12.35
C PHE A 469 3.54 14.86 13.54
N ALA A 470 4.85 14.90 13.81
CA ALA A 470 5.49 15.59 14.90
C ALA A 470 6.80 16.23 14.38
N PRO A 471 6.77 17.51 13.96
CA PRO A 471 7.96 18.24 13.54
C PRO A 471 9.08 18.18 14.61
N GLY A 472 10.34 18.07 14.16
CA GLY A 472 11.50 17.85 15.03
C GLY A 472 11.77 16.39 15.40
N THR A 473 11.03 15.44 14.82
CA THR A 473 11.36 14.02 14.95
C THR A 473 12.54 13.65 14.05
N ASP A 474 13.74 13.69 14.61
CA ASP A 474 15.00 13.46 13.89
C ASP A 474 15.53 12.02 13.97
N PHE A 475 14.79 11.13 14.66
CA PHE A 475 15.12 9.72 14.78
C PHE A 475 13.93 8.86 14.33
N PRO A 476 14.17 7.74 13.63
CA PRO A 476 13.14 6.77 13.27
C PRO A 476 12.39 6.20 14.47
N ALA A 477 11.11 5.93 14.28
CA ALA A 477 10.28 5.24 15.26
C ALA A 477 10.61 3.74 15.36
N ASP A 478 10.23 3.09 16.46
CA ASP A 478 10.50 1.67 16.70
C ASP A 478 10.06 0.75 15.55
N TRP A 479 8.91 1.05 14.91
CA TRP A 479 8.40 0.27 13.79
C TRP A 479 9.19 0.50 12.48
N GLU A 480 9.82 1.67 12.32
CA GLU A 480 10.72 1.95 11.19
C GLU A 480 12.07 1.23 11.38
N ILE A 481 12.54 1.15 12.63
CA ILE A 481 13.75 0.44 13.04
C ILE A 481 13.60 -1.08 12.88
N ALA A 482 12.39 -1.61 13.11
CA ALA A 482 12.11 -3.05 13.20
C ALA A 482 12.62 -3.86 12.00
N SER A 483 12.58 -3.31 10.78
CA SER A 483 13.04 -4.00 9.55
C SER A 483 14.56 -4.19 9.46
N ALA A 484 15.36 -3.35 10.13
CA ALA A 484 16.80 -3.55 10.29
C ALA A 484 17.12 -4.37 11.55
N ALA A 485 16.28 -4.28 12.59
CA ALA A 485 16.49 -4.95 13.87
C ALA A 485 16.04 -6.41 13.87
N ASN A 486 15.03 -6.78 13.08
CA ASN A 486 14.41 -8.11 13.08
C ASN A 486 14.76 -8.91 11.82
N ILE A 487 16.04 -8.89 11.44
CA ILE A 487 16.55 -9.72 10.34
C ILE A 487 16.61 -11.20 10.77
N PRO A 488 16.49 -12.16 9.84
CA PRO A 488 16.40 -13.60 10.14
C PRO A 488 17.70 -14.30 10.51
N TYR A 489 18.78 -13.56 10.70
CA TYR A 489 20.10 -14.16 10.77
C TYR A 489 20.43 -14.62 12.19
N ALA A 490 20.88 -15.87 12.31
CA ALA A 490 21.30 -16.48 13.56
C ALA A 490 22.72 -16.00 13.95
N ILE A 491 22.82 -14.74 14.36
CA ILE A 491 24.09 -14.08 14.68
C ILE A 491 24.21 -13.87 16.19
N LYS A 492 25.30 -14.36 16.79
CA LYS A 492 25.53 -14.27 18.24
C LYS A 492 25.75 -12.84 18.73
N ASN A 493 26.47 -12.03 17.96
CA ASN A 493 26.78 -10.64 18.30
C ASN A 493 26.18 -9.71 17.25
N PHE A 494 25.09 -9.04 17.59
CA PHE A 494 24.30 -8.24 16.66
C PHE A 494 23.99 -6.89 17.29
N LYS A 495 24.22 -5.80 16.55
CA LYS A 495 23.92 -4.46 17.01
C LYS A 495 23.33 -3.60 15.90
N VAL A 496 22.30 -2.84 16.27
CA VAL A 496 21.70 -1.80 15.44
C VAL A 496 21.79 -0.47 16.16
N GLU A 497 22.29 0.54 15.47
CA GLU A 497 22.36 1.91 15.98
C GLU A 497 21.77 2.89 14.96
N VAL A 498 21.23 3.99 15.45
CA VAL A 498 20.56 4.99 14.62
C VAL A 498 21.25 6.34 14.74
N GLY A 499 21.62 6.92 13.61
CA GLY A 499 22.10 8.29 13.50
C GLY A 499 20.95 9.30 13.38
N GLN A 500 21.23 10.55 13.75
CA GLN A 500 20.27 11.66 13.61
C GLN A 500 20.09 12.02 12.12
N ALA A 501 18.85 12.31 11.73
CA ALA A 501 18.49 12.77 10.38
C ALA A 501 17.22 13.63 10.40
N PRO A 502 17.33 14.97 10.47
CA PRO A 502 16.18 15.87 10.46
C PRO A 502 15.51 15.93 9.07
N ALA A 503 14.20 16.10 9.02
CA ALA A 503 13.45 16.19 7.76
C ALA A 503 13.40 17.62 7.20
N HIS A 504 13.73 17.78 5.91
CA HIS A 504 13.66 19.07 5.18
C HIS A 504 12.57 19.11 4.10
N VAL A 505 11.98 17.96 3.80
CA VAL A 505 10.87 17.79 2.87
C VAL A 505 9.76 16.97 3.54
N ARG A 506 8.56 16.94 2.95
CA ARG A 506 7.46 16.13 3.49
C ARG A 506 7.76 14.64 3.34
N ILE A 507 8.02 13.93 4.43
CA ILE A 507 8.33 12.50 4.41
C ILE A 507 7.04 11.68 4.44
N GLY A 508 6.95 10.66 3.59
CA GLY A 508 5.79 9.77 3.56
C GLY A 508 6.13 8.36 3.14
N TRP A 509 5.23 7.44 3.49
CA TRP A 509 5.34 6.07 3.03
C TRP A 509 5.09 5.97 1.52
N MET A 510 5.94 5.20 0.87
CA MET A 510 5.78 4.66 -0.48
C MET A 510 5.68 3.15 -0.37
N ARG A 511 5.17 2.47 -1.40
CA ARG A 511 5.09 1.01 -1.48
C ARG A 511 6.37 0.35 -0.92
N SER A 512 6.22 -0.43 0.16
CA SER A 512 7.29 -1.14 0.90
C SER A 512 8.01 -0.33 1.98
N VAL A 513 7.70 0.94 2.13
CA VAL A 513 8.09 1.81 3.24
C VAL A 513 9.61 1.71 3.50
N ILE A 514 10.06 1.52 4.73
CA ILE A 514 11.49 1.42 5.07
C ILE A 514 12.15 0.11 4.63
N ASN A 515 11.39 -0.87 4.11
CA ASN A 515 11.98 -2.12 3.60
C ASN A 515 12.75 -1.90 2.30
N ILE A 516 12.54 -0.78 1.58
CA ILE A 516 13.34 -0.42 0.41
C ILE A 516 14.82 -0.26 0.80
N PRO A 517 15.20 0.70 1.67
CA PRO A 517 16.61 0.90 2.02
C PRO A 517 17.19 -0.28 2.82
N HIS A 518 16.48 -0.79 3.83
CA HIS A 518 17.01 -1.88 4.65
C HIS A 518 17.08 -3.22 3.90
N GLY A 519 16.08 -3.52 3.06
CA GLY A 519 16.11 -4.73 2.23
C GLY A 519 17.27 -4.71 1.24
N PHE A 520 17.58 -3.54 0.66
CA PHE A 520 18.73 -3.35 -0.22
C PHE A 520 20.06 -3.62 0.49
N SER A 521 20.36 -2.88 1.56
CA SER A 521 21.66 -2.96 2.25
C SER A 521 21.91 -4.35 2.85
N VAL A 522 20.92 -4.92 3.54
CA VAL A 522 21.03 -6.24 4.19
C VAL A 522 21.29 -7.34 3.17
N ASN A 523 20.60 -7.34 2.02
CA ASN A 523 20.77 -8.40 1.02
C ASN A 523 22.05 -8.27 0.18
N VAL A 524 22.49 -7.04 -0.11
CA VAL A 524 23.78 -6.81 -0.79
C VAL A 524 24.93 -7.16 0.17
N PHE A 525 24.86 -6.74 1.43
CA PHE A 525 25.90 -7.03 2.41
C PHE A 525 26.00 -8.53 2.74
N ALA A 526 24.87 -9.25 2.83
CA ALA A 526 24.87 -10.71 2.95
C ALA A 526 25.60 -11.40 1.78
N ASP A 527 25.55 -10.82 0.58
CA ASP A 527 26.27 -11.32 -0.59
C ASP A 527 27.78 -11.07 -0.52
N GLU A 528 28.18 -9.90 0.00
CA GLU A 528 29.59 -9.56 0.23
C GLU A 528 30.23 -10.52 1.24
N LEU A 529 29.48 -10.87 2.29
CA LEU A 529 29.94 -11.86 3.27
C LEU A 529 30.05 -13.25 2.64
N ALA A 530 29.11 -13.65 1.79
CA ALA A 530 29.20 -14.90 1.05
C ALA A 530 30.45 -14.95 0.14
N PHE A 531 30.71 -13.87 -0.59
CA PHE A 531 31.90 -13.74 -1.42
C PHE A 531 33.18 -13.76 -0.59
N ALA A 532 33.23 -13.02 0.52
CA ALA A 532 34.38 -12.98 1.41
C ALA A 532 34.65 -14.33 2.09
N ALA A 533 33.60 -15.13 2.32
CA ALA A 533 33.67 -16.49 2.83
C ALA A 533 33.98 -17.54 1.74
N ASN A 534 34.07 -17.13 0.48
CA ASN A 534 34.20 -18.03 -0.68
C ASN A 534 33.13 -19.14 -0.71
N LYS A 535 31.87 -18.77 -0.41
CA LYS A 535 30.71 -19.67 -0.38
C LYS A 535 29.70 -19.26 -1.44
N ASP A 536 28.92 -20.24 -1.90
CA ASP A 536 27.76 -19.96 -2.75
C ASP A 536 26.77 -19.02 -2.02
N PRO A 537 26.26 -17.96 -2.70
CA PRO A 537 25.34 -16.99 -2.11
C PRO A 537 24.05 -17.57 -1.51
N LEU A 538 23.48 -18.63 -2.11
CA LEU A 538 22.28 -19.28 -1.60
C LEU A 538 22.62 -20.12 -0.37
N GLU A 539 23.62 -20.98 -0.46
CA GLU A 539 24.06 -21.81 0.67
C GLU A 539 24.48 -20.95 1.88
N PHE A 540 25.21 -19.87 1.64
CA PHE A 540 25.61 -18.93 2.68
C PHE A 540 24.39 -18.33 3.39
N ARG A 541 23.37 -17.89 2.65
CA ARG A 541 22.16 -17.30 3.25
C ARG A 541 21.35 -18.32 4.04
N LEU A 542 21.20 -19.54 3.54
CA LEU A 542 20.52 -20.62 4.28
C LEU A 542 21.23 -20.90 5.62
N ASN A 543 22.57 -20.96 5.61
CA ASN A 543 23.37 -21.13 6.82
C ASN A 543 23.30 -19.91 7.76
N LEU A 544 23.32 -18.69 7.22
CA LEU A 544 23.21 -17.46 7.99
C LEU A 544 21.85 -17.31 8.66
N ILE A 545 20.77 -17.72 7.99
CA ILE A 545 19.45 -17.84 8.60
C ILE A 545 19.49 -18.87 9.73
N GLY A 546 20.18 -19.99 9.54
CA GLY A 546 20.41 -20.99 10.57
C GLY A 546 19.21 -21.94 10.78
N PRO A 547 19.09 -22.52 11.99
CA PRO A 547 18.02 -23.47 12.31
C PRO A 547 16.61 -22.89 12.14
N ASP A 548 15.67 -23.77 11.82
CA ASP A 548 14.25 -23.44 11.78
C ASP A 548 13.79 -22.97 13.16
N ARG A 549 13.14 -21.81 13.19
CA ARG A 549 12.59 -21.23 14.41
C ARG A 549 11.44 -20.30 14.11
N ILE A 550 10.59 -20.15 15.12
CA ILE A 550 9.60 -19.09 15.19
C ILE A 550 10.23 -17.97 16.02
N GLU A 551 10.50 -16.83 15.39
CA GLU A 551 11.06 -15.66 16.05
C GLU A 551 10.04 -15.07 17.02
N ASP A 552 10.48 -14.83 18.26
CA ASP A 552 9.64 -14.19 19.26
C ASP A 552 9.65 -12.67 19.08
N THR A 553 8.81 -12.19 18.16
CA THR A 553 8.60 -10.76 17.91
C THR A 553 7.36 -10.26 18.66
N LYS A 554 7.21 -8.94 18.83
CA LYS A 554 5.97 -8.36 19.39
C LYS A 554 4.76 -8.46 18.46
N ASP A 555 4.97 -8.96 17.24
CA ASP A 555 3.94 -9.08 16.23
C ASP A 555 2.93 -10.19 16.52
N PRO A 556 1.66 -10.02 16.08
CA PRO A 556 0.62 -11.03 16.24
C PRO A 556 0.88 -12.28 15.37
N LEU A 557 1.42 -12.10 14.16
CA LEU A 557 1.89 -13.19 13.31
C LEU A 557 3.40 -13.29 13.47
N LYS A 558 3.84 -14.43 13.99
CA LYS A 558 5.25 -14.68 14.27
C LYS A 558 6.00 -15.02 12.99
N TYR A 559 7.25 -14.58 12.93
CA TYR A 559 8.13 -14.81 11.80
C TYR A 559 8.73 -16.22 11.87
N ASN A 560 8.58 -17.02 10.81
CA ASN A 560 9.03 -18.41 10.71
C ASN A 560 10.20 -18.54 9.71
N THR A 561 11.41 -18.81 10.22
CA THR A 561 12.59 -18.91 9.35
C THR A 561 12.55 -20.08 8.37
N ALA A 562 11.78 -21.14 8.66
CA ALA A 562 11.59 -22.26 7.73
C ALA A 562 10.86 -21.81 6.45
N ARG A 563 9.81 -20.97 6.59
CA ARG A 563 9.09 -20.38 5.44
C ARG A 563 9.98 -19.46 4.61
N LEU A 564 10.86 -18.71 5.27
CA LEU A 564 11.84 -17.88 4.58
C LEU A 564 12.87 -18.71 3.77
N LYS A 565 13.41 -19.77 4.38
CA LYS A 565 14.31 -20.68 3.67
C LYS A 565 13.59 -21.41 2.54
N ASN A 566 12.31 -21.73 2.70
CA ASN A 566 11.51 -22.36 1.67
C ASN A 566 11.39 -21.47 0.42
N VAL A 567 11.06 -20.18 0.57
CA VAL A 567 10.98 -19.29 -0.61
C VAL A 567 12.34 -19.12 -1.32
N LEU A 568 13.46 -19.12 -0.58
CA LEU A 568 14.81 -19.17 -1.16
C LEU A 568 15.04 -20.43 -2.00
N ASN A 569 14.72 -21.60 -1.45
CA ASN A 569 14.89 -22.87 -2.14
C ASN A 569 14.00 -22.98 -3.38
N VAL A 570 12.74 -22.55 -3.26
CA VAL A 570 11.77 -22.55 -4.36
C VAL A 570 12.24 -21.65 -5.49
N VAL A 571 12.64 -20.40 -5.20
CA VAL A 571 13.09 -19.48 -6.25
C VAL A 571 14.39 -19.95 -6.91
N ALA A 572 15.32 -20.51 -6.14
CA ALA A 572 16.57 -21.06 -6.65
C ALA A 572 16.31 -22.26 -7.58
N LYS A 573 15.42 -23.18 -7.19
CA LYS A 573 14.99 -24.29 -8.04
C LYS A 573 14.38 -23.79 -9.35
N ASN A 574 13.47 -22.81 -9.28
CA ASN A 574 12.77 -22.28 -10.44
C ASN A 574 13.72 -21.56 -11.42
N ALA A 575 14.72 -20.86 -10.89
CA ALA A 575 15.78 -20.24 -11.69
C ALA A 575 16.83 -21.24 -12.20
N ASN A 576 16.74 -22.53 -11.85
CA ASN A 576 17.80 -23.52 -12.09
C ASN A 576 19.17 -23.09 -11.53
N TRP A 577 19.20 -22.55 -10.31
CA TRP A 577 20.43 -22.14 -9.63
C TRP A 577 21.48 -23.26 -9.63
N GLY A 578 22.74 -22.88 -9.89
CA GLY A 578 23.86 -23.82 -9.99
C GLY A 578 24.03 -24.50 -11.35
N LYS A 579 23.07 -24.37 -12.29
CA LYS A 579 23.27 -24.80 -13.68
C LYS A 579 24.05 -23.74 -14.48
N PRO A 580 24.80 -24.15 -15.52
CA PRO A 580 25.46 -23.21 -16.42
C PRO A 580 24.46 -22.24 -17.07
N LEU A 581 24.83 -20.97 -17.11
CA LEU A 581 24.11 -19.91 -17.83
C LEU A 581 24.74 -19.67 -19.20
N PRO A 582 24.03 -18.97 -20.12
CA PRO A 582 24.68 -18.43 -21.32
C PRO A 582 25.95 -17.64 -20.96
N GLU A 583 26.92 -17.65 -21.86
CA GLU A 583 28.15 -16.88 -21.65
C GLU A 583 27.83 -15.39 -21.44
N GLY A 584 28.48 -14.77 -20.45
CA GLY A 584 28.23 -13.36 -20.10
C GLY A 584 26.95 -13.09 -19.30
N HIS A 585 26.27 -14.14 -18.81
CA HIS A 585 25.12 -14.02 -17.91
C HIS A 585 25.48 -14.39 -16.46
N ALA A 586 24.81 -13.77 -15.50
CA ALA A 586 24.89 -14.17 -14.10
C ALA A 586 23.57 -14.00 -13.36
N TYR A 587 23.46 -14.73 -12.26
CA TYR A 587 22.39 -14.58 -11.29
C TYR A 587 22.83 -13.79 -10.07
N GLY A 588 21.87 -13.09 -9.48
CA GLY A 588 21.93 -12.59 -8.11
C GLY A 588 20.65 -12.95 -7.38
N ILE A 589 20.75 -13.14 -6.06
CA ILE A 589 19.65 -13.62 -5.21
C ILE A 589 19.45 -12.68 -4.02
N ALA A 590 18.20 -12.49 -3.61
CA ALA A 590 17.81 -11.76 -2.43
C ALA A 590 16.55 -12.35 -1.79
N VAL A 591 16.37 -12.10 -0.49
CA VAL A 591 15.22 -12.55 0.30
C VAL A 591 14.81 -11.49 1.30
N GLN A 592 13.51 -11.33 1.52
CA GLN A 592 12.96 -10.39 2.50
C GLN A 592 11.72 -10.97 3.17
N TYR A 593 11.65 -10.79 4.48
CA TYR A 593 10.39 -10.88 5.23
C TYR A 593 9.86 -9.48 5.47
N SER A 594 8.65 -9.19 4.99
CA SER A 594 7.98 -7.92 5.24
C SER A 594 6.47 -8.08 5.11
N PHE A 595 5.70 -7.28 5.85
CA PHE A 595 4.23 -7.34 5.86
C PHE A 595 3.68 -8.76 6.06
N TYR A 596 4.35 -9.53 6.91
CA TYR A 596 4.07 -10.93 7.26
C TYR A 596 4.27 -11.96 6.13
N SER A 597 4.73 -11.54 4.96
CA SER A 597 5.01 -12.42 3.82
C SER A 597 6.50 -12.63 3.62
N TYR A 598 6.83 -13.77 3.03
CA TYR A 598 8.17 -14.21 2.73
C TYR A 598 8.36 -14.14 1.23
N VAL A 599 9.36 -13.38 0.76
CA VAL A 599 9.63 -13.26 -0.67
C VAL A 599 11.11 -13.45 -0.94
N ALA A 600 11.42 -14.22 -1.97
CA ALA A 600 12.77 -14.30 -2.52
C ALA A 600 12.74 -14.04 -4.03
N SER A 601 13.82 -13.49 -4.57
CA SER A 601 13.99 -13.31 -6.01
C SER A 601 15.39 -13.68 -6.49
N VAL A 602 15.44 -14.31 -7.66
CA VAL A 602 16.66 -14.52 -8.45
C VAL A 602 16.54 -13.70 -9.73
N VAL A 603 17.54 -12.89 -10.02
CA VAL A 603 17.56 -12.02 -11.20
C VAL A 603 18.72 -12.39 -12.12
N GLU A 604 18.41 -12.60 -13.39
CA GLU A 604 19.37 -12.85 -14.46
C GLU A 604 19.73 -11.56 -15.17
N VAL A 605 21.04 -11.26 -15.25
CA VAL A 605 21.52 -10.09 -15.97
C VAL A 605 22.67 -10.46 -16.90
N SER A 606 22.90 -9.59 -17.89
CA SER A 606 24.08 -9.59 -18.78
C SER A 606 24.52 -8.15 -19.06
N MET A 607 25.72 -7.99 -19.64
CA MET A 607 26.19 -6.72 -20.19
C MET A 607 26.00 -6.69 -21.71
N VAL A 608 25.27 -5.70 -22.23
CA VAL A 608 25.12 -5.42 -23.67
C VAL A 608 25.53 -3.98 -23.93
N ASN A 609 26.59 -3.77 -24.72
CA ASN A 609 27.13 -2.42 -25.01
C ASN A 609 27.41 -1.60 -23.74
N ASN A 610 28.04 -2.21 -22.73
CA ASN A 610 28.30 -1.64 -21.40
C ASN A 610 27.04 -1.24 -20.60
N LYS A 611 25.85 -1.64 -21.05
CA LYS A 611 24.59 -1.46 -20.32
C LYS A 611 24.10 -2.79 -19.76
N ILE A 612 23.46 -2.75 -18.61
CA ILE A 612 22.83 -3.90 -17.98
C ILE A 612 21.55 -4.23 -18.72
N LYS A 613 21.41 -5.51 -19.07
CA LYS A 613 20.16 -6.09 -19.52
C LYS A 613 19.69 -7.10 -18.49
N VAL A 614 18.50 -6.89 -17.95
CA VAL A 614 17.78 -7.88 -17.13
C VAL A 614 17.00 -8.79 -18.07
N HIS A 615 17.19 -10.11 -17.98
CA HIS A 615 16.51 -11.06 -18.86
C HIS A 615 15.34 -11.76 -18.17
N ASN A 616 15.57 -12.23 -16.95
CA ASN A 616 14.61 -12.99 -16.18
C ASN A 616 14.61 -12.52 -14.73
N ILE A 617 13.41 -12.42 -14.15
CA ILE A 617 13.19 -12.24 -12.71
C ILE A 617 12.33 -13.42 -12.26
N TYR A 618 12.90 -14.29 -11.44
CA TYR A 618 12.17 -15.37 -10.77
C TYR A 618 11.84 -14.90 -9.37
N THR A 619 10.57 -14.95 -8.97
CA THR A 619 10.11 -14.54 -7.64
C THR A 619 9.28 -15.67 -7.03
N ALA A 620 9.58 -16.04 -5.78
CA ALA A 620 8.74 -16.91 -4.98
C ALA A 620 8.15 -16.12 -3.80
N ILE A 621 6.85 -16.27 -3.56
CA ILE A 621 6.15 -15.67 -2.42
C ILE A 621 5.43 -16.74 -1.60
N ASP A 622 5.59 -16.68 -0.29
CA ASP A 622 4.72 -17.36 0.67
C ASP A 622 3.96 -16.29 1.47
N CYS A 623 2.64 -16.22 1.25
CA CYS A 623 1.73 -15.29 1.89
C CYS A 623 0.59 -15.98 2.65
N GLY A 624 0.83 -17.23 3.08
CA GLY A 624 -0.22 -18.06 3.69
C GLY A 624 -1.30 -18.43 2.68
N THR A 625 -2.52 -18.59 3.16
CA THR A 625 -3.68 -18.88 2.30
C THR A 625 -3.85 -17.78 1.25
N VAL A 626 -3.79 -18.15 -0.02
CA VAL A 626 -3.99 -17.21 -1.12
C VAL A 626 -5.47 -17.00 -1.35
N ILE A 627 -5.91 -15.76 -1.57
CA ILE A 627 -7.32 -15.47 -1.87
C ILE A 627 -7.59 -15.56 -3.37
N ASN A 628 -6.81 -14.83 -4.18
CA ASN A 628 -6.88 -14.86 -5.62
C ASN A 628 -5.47 -14.95 -6.21
N LYS A 629 -5.16 -16.07 -6.88
CA LYS A 629 -3.83 -16.32 -7.44
C LYS A 629 -3.43 -15.33 -8.52
N ASP A 630 -4.38 -14.89 -9.35
CA ASP A 630 -4.10 -13.91 -10.41
C ASP A 630 -3.67 -12.56 -9.83
N THR A 631 -4.36 -12.11 -8.78
CA THR A 631 -4.01 -10.85 -8.08
C THR A 631 -2.63 -10.92 -7.46
N VAL A 632 -2.29 -12.01 -6.77
CA VAL A 632 -0.96 -12.17 -6.14
C VAL A 632 0.13 -12.18 -7.20
N LYS A 633 -0.07 -12.90 -8.31
CA LYS A 633 0.86 -12.93 -9.43
C LYS A 633 1.08 -11.53 -10.02
N ALA A 634 0.00 -10.82 -10.36
CA ALA A 634 0.06 -9.45 -10.87
C ALA A 634 0.75 -8.48 -9.90
N GLN A 635 0.54 -8.66 -8.58
CA GLN A 635 1.21 -7.86 -7.56
C GLN A 635 2.72 -8.08 -7.52
N MET A 636 3.20 -9.31 -7.72
CA MET A 636 4.62 -9.64 -7.80
C MET A 636 5.25 -9.16 -9.11
N GLU A 637 4.55 -9.30 -10.24
CA GLU A 637 4.98 -8.74 -11.53
C GLU A 637 5.13 -7.22 -11.43
N GLY A 638 4.11 -6.53 -10.89
CA GLY A 638 4.19 -5.10 -10.64
C GLY A 638 5.27 -4.72 -9.62
N ALA A 639 5.61 -5.60 -8.67
CA ALA A 639 6.70 -5.36 -7.72
C ALA A 639 8.07 -5.47 -8.38
N ALA A 640 8.26 -6.41 -9.31
CA ALA A 640 9.48 -6.57 -10.10
C ALA A 640 9.78 -5.30 -10.92
N ILE A 641 8.80 -4.79 -11.66
CA ILE A 641 8.97 -3.59 -12.49
C ILE A 641 9.15 -2.32 -11.63
N PHE A 642 8.42 -2.23 -10.52
CA PHE A 642 8.57 -1.10 -9.59
C PHE A 642 9.95 -1.10 -8.94
N GLY A 643 10.42 -2.23 -8.40
CA GLY A 643 11.75 -2.37 -7.80
C GLY A 643 12.88 -2.13 -8.81
N MET A 644 12.71 -2.58 -10.06
CA MET A 644 13.65 -2.30 -11.14
C MET A 644 13.69 -0.81 -11.50
N SER A 645 12.54 -0.12 -11.53
CA SER A 645 12.47 1.34 -11.76
C SER A 645 13.22 2.12 -10.68
N LEU A 646 13.06 1.73 -9.41
CA LEU A 646 13.79 2.34 -8.30
C LEU A 646 15.30 2.09 -8.41
N ALA A 647 15.70 0.86 -8.73
CA ALA A 647 17.10 0.52 -8.90
C ALA A 647 17.75 1.28 -10.07
N PHE A 648 17.04 1.45 -11.18
CA PHE A 648 17.63 2.01 -12.40
C PHE A 648 17.60 3.55 -12.42
N TYR A 649 16.50 4.15 -11.95
CA TYR A 649 16.21 5.56 -12.20
C TYR A 649 15.64 6.34 -11.00
N GLY A 650 15.24 5.66 -9.91
CA GLY A 650 14.56 6.31 -8.79
C GLY A 650 15.45 7.31 -8.05
N LYS A 651 15.29 8.61 -8.32
CA LYS A 651 16.03 9.69 -7.65
C LYS A 651 15.29 11.01 -7.68
N ILE A 652 15.03 11.54 -6.50
CA ILE A 652 14.63 12.94 -6.27
C ILE A 652 15.77 13.65 -5.57
N THR A 653 16.12 14.82 -6.08
CA THR A 653 17.09 15.74 -5.51
C THR A 653 16.47 17.12 -5.32
N ALA A 654 17.01 17.85 -4.35
CA ALA A 654 16.68 19.24 -4.11
C ALA A 654 17.95 20.09 -4.15
N LYS A 655 17.80 21.30 -4.67
CA LYS A 655 18.82 22.34 -4.69
C LYS A 655 18.19 23.66 -4.29
N ASN A 656 18.79 24.36 -3.33
CA ASN A 656 18.22 25.56 -2.72
C ASN A 656 16.75 25.34 -2.27
N GLY A 657 16.49 24.20 -1.63
CA GLY A 657 15.17 23.80 -1.13
C GLY A 657 14.16 23.35 -2.19
N ALA A 658 14.43 23.57 -3.48
CA ALA A 658 13.53 23.25 -4.57
C ALA A 658 13.87 21.90 -5.21
N ILE A 659 12.83 21.10 -5.50
CA ILE A 659 12.99 19.82 -6.19
C ILE A 659 13.37 20.04 -7.66
N GLU A 660 14.41 19.34 -8.11
CA GLU A 660 14.98 19.51 -9.44
C GLU A 660 14.17 18.78 -10.52
N GLN A 661 13.66 17.58 -10.21
CA GLN A 661 12.90 16.75 -11.16
C GLN A 661 11.48 17.30 -11.39
N ASN A 662 10.95 17.05 -12.59
CA ASN A 662 9.67 17.59 -13.04
C ASN A 662 8.65 16.49 -13.38
N SER A 663 9.01 15.50 -14.19
CA SER A 663 8.04 14.58 -14.80
C SER A 663 8.72 13.28 -15.21
N PHE A 664 8.05 12.43 -15.99
CA PHE A 664 8.64 11.17 -16.49
C PHE A 664 9.80 11.35 -17.50
N THR A 665 10.12 12.60 -17.85
CA THR A 665 11.26 12.96 -18.69
C THR A 665 12.58 12.93 -17.94
N ASP A 666 12.58 13.35 -16.68
CA ASP A 666 13.75 13.47 -15.81
C ASP A 666 13.67 12.60 -14.55
N TYR A 667 12.46 12.23 -14.09
CA TYR A 667 12.22 11.10 -13.19
C TYR A 667 11.77 9.88 -14.00
N LYS A 668 12.74 9.18 -14.60
CA LYS A 668 12.48 8.05 -15.50
C LYS A 668 11.98 6.81 -14.74
N MET A 669 11.25 5.96 -15.46
CA MET A 669 10.73 4.67 -14.99
C MET A 669 11.00 3.64 -16.09
N ILE A 670 11.02 2.35 -15.74
CA ILE A 670 11.15 1.26 -16.73
C ILE A 670 10.08 1.39 -17.82
N ARG A 671 10.52 1.32 -19.08
CA ARG A 671 9.67 1.32 -20.28
C ARG A 671 9.47 -0.09 -20.81
N MET A 672 8.49 -0.26 -21.71
CA MET A 672 8.08 -1.58 -22.22
C MET A 672 9.24 -2.37 -22.86
N ASN A 673 10.18 -1.69 -23.53
CA ASN A 673 11.34 -2.31 -24.17
C ASN A 673 12.42 -2.80 -23.18
N GLU A 674 12.29 -2.45 -21.91
CA GLU A 674 13.21 -2.81 -20.84
C GLU A 674 12.64 -3.91 -19.92
N ILE A 675 11.39 -4.32 -20.14
CA ILE A 675 10.71 -5.30 -19.28
C ILE A 675 11.34 -6.69 -19.48
N PRO A 676 11.82 -7.35 -18.40
CA PRO A 676 12.30 -8.73 -18.46
C PRO A 676 11.14 -9.73 -18.44
N ASN A 677 11.44 -11.00 -18.68
CA ASN A 677 10.48 -12.06 -18.35
C ASN A 677 10.35 -12.16 -16.82
N VAL A 678 9.12 -12.14 -16.30
CA VAL A 678 8.86 -12.27 -14.87
C VAL A 678 8.14 -13.59 -14.60
N HIS A 679 8.75 -14.42 -13.76
CA HIS A 679 8.25 -15.73 -13.37
C HIS A 679 7.88 -15.70 -11.89
N VAL A 680 6.62 -15.96 -11.56
CA VAL A 680 6.12 -15.90 -10.19
C VAL A 680 5.62 -17.26 -9.75
N GLU A 681 6.17 -17.75 -8.65
CA GLU A 681 5.69 -18.94 -7.94
C GLU A 681 5.05 -18.52 -6.62
N ILE A 682 3.83 -19.01 -6.39
CA ILE A 682 3.13 -18.81 -5.12
C ILE A 682 3.24 -20.12 -4.34
N VAL A 683 3.88 -20.07 -3.17
CA VAL A 683 4.01 -21.23 -2.29
C VAL A 683 2.64 -21.56 -1.70
N GLU A 684 2.18 -22.78 -1.92
CA GLU A 684 0.94 -23.30 -1.33
C GLU A 684 1.08 -23.35 0.20
N SER A 685 0.10 -22.79 0.91
CA SER A 685 0.11 -22.69 2.36
C SER A 685 -1.30 -22.60 2.93
N THR A 686 -1.52 -23.23 4.07
CA THR A 686 -2.76 -23.14 4.86
C THR A 686 -2.64 -22.19 6.06
N GLU A 687 -1.51 -21.49 6.18
CA GLU A 687 -1.30 -20.47 7.20
C GLU A 687 -2.27 -19.30 7.01
N ASN A 688 -2.39 -18.47 8.05
CA ASN A 688 -3.18 -17.23 7.97
C ASN A 688 -2.72 -16.39 6.76
N PRO A 689 -3.66 -15.83 5.99
CA PRO A 689 -3.32 -15.04 4.82
C PRO A 689 -2.65 -13.71 5.21
N THR A 690 -1.65 -13.30 4.44
CA THR A 690 -0.85 -12.09 4.74
C THR A 690 -0.85 -11.09 3.59
N GLY A 691 -0.08 -10.01 3.71
CA GLY A 691 -0.06 -8.92 2.74
C GLY A 691 0.77 -9.22 1.50
N VAL A 692 0.33 -8.79 0.31
CA VAL A 692 1.06 -9.03 -0.96
C VAL A 692 1.38 -7.75 -1.74
N GLY A 693 0.84 -6.61 -1.32
CA GLY A 693 0.98 -5.35 -2.05
C GLY A 693 2.43 -4.87 -2.11
N GLU A 694 3.16 -5.02 -1.02
CA GLU A 694 4.48 -4.43 -0.79
C GLU A 694 5.67 -5.43 -0.76
N PRO A 695 5.54 -6.69 -0.30
CA PRO A 695 6.69 -7.56 -0.03
C PRO A 695 7.58 -7.91 -1.23
N GLY A 696 7.10 -7.78 -2.46
CA GLY A 696 7.87 -8.12 -3.66
C GLY A 696 8.95 -7.12 -4.06
N VAL A 697 8.86 -5.86 -3.61
CA VAL A 697 9.76 -4.78 -4.07
C VAL A 697 11.17 -4.88 -3.47
N PRO A 698 11.35 -5.12 -2.15
CA PRO A 698 12.67 -5.02 -1.50
C PRO A 698 13.76 -5.97 -2.03
N VAL A 699 13.37 -7.08 -2.67
CA VAL A 699 14.30 -8.10 -3.15
C VAL A 699 14.87 -7.82 -4.54
N ILE A 700 14.31 -6.87 -5.29
CA ILE A 700 14.65 -6.68 -6.70
C ILE A 700 16.00 -5.98 -6.89
N ALA A 701 16.15 -4.77 -6.33
CA ALA A 701 17.38 -4.00 -6.41
C ALA A 701 18.62 -4.79 -5.92
N PRO A 702 18.61 -5.41 -4.71
CA PRO A 702 19.78 -6.17 -4.25
C PRO A 702 20.09 -7.39 -5.13
N ALA A 703 19.08 -8.11 -5.65
CA ALA A 703 19.32 -9.23 -6.55
C ALA A 703 19.98 -8.78 -7.87
N ILE A 704 19.57 -7.63 -8.43
CA ILE A 704 20.23 -7.01 -9.58
C ILE A 704 21.69 -6.69 -9.25
N ILE A 705 21.97 -6.00 -8.14
CA ILE A 705 23.35 -5.62 -7.77
C ILE A 705 24.24 -6.84 -7.56
N ASN A 706 23.73 -7.89 -6.92
CA ASN A 706 24.47 -9.13 -6.71
C ASN A 706 24.80 -9.82 -8.04
N ALA A 707 23.88 -9.80 -9.00
CA ALA A 707 24.10 -10.34 -10.35
C ALA A 707 25.17 -9.53 -11.12
N ILE A 708 25.12 -8.20 -11.04
CA ILE A 708 26.11 -7.30 -11.65
C ILE A 708 27.50 -7.56 -11.08
N PHE A 709 27.61 -7.71 -9.76
CA PHE A 709 28.89 -8.03 -9.13
C PHE A 709 29.44 -9.37 -9.62
N LYS A 710 28.60 -10.39 -9.73
CA LYS A 710 29.03 -11.71 -10.22
C LYS A 710 29.57 -11.65 -11.65
N LEU A 711 29.03 -10.78 -12.51
CA LEU A 711 29.52 -10.55 -13.87
C LEU A 711 30.80 -9.73 -13.94
N THR A 712 30.85 -8.63 -13.17
CA THR A 712 31.81 -7.54 -13.43
C THR A 712 32.88 -7.40 -12.36
N GLY A 713 32.70 -8.04 -11.20
CA GLY A 713 33.50 -7.80 -10.00
C GLY A 713 33.24 -6.44 -9.35
N LYS A 714 32.42 -5.57 -9.95
CA LYS A 714 32.08 -4.25 -9.41
C LYS A 714 30.73 -4.31 -8.70
N ARG A 715 30.71 -3.85 -7.45
CA ARG A 715 29.51 -3.75 -6.63
C ARG A 715 29.10 -2.29 -6.49
N TYR A 716 27.80 -2.02 -6.60
CA TYR A 716 27.24 -0.68 -6.48
C TYR A 716 26.45 -0.59 -5.18
N HIS A 717 26.93 0.28 -4.27
CA HIS A 717 26.32 0.51 -2.97
C HIS A 717 25.35 1.69 -2.94
N ASN A 718 25.40 2.50 -4.00
CA ASN A 718 24.53 3.66 -4.15
C ASN A 718 23.55 3.39 -5.29
N LEU A 719 22.32 3.86 -5.12
CA LEU A 719 21.30 3.85 -6.17
C LEU A 719 20.93 5.29 -6.52
N PRO A 720 20.43 5.55 -7.74
CA PRO A 720 20.12 4.59 -8.81
C PRO A 720 21.32 4.23 -9.70
N LEU A 721 21.18 3.16 -10.52
CA LEU A 721 22.23 2.70 -11.44
C LEU A 721 22.52 3.66 -12.59
N SER A 722 21.57 4.54 -12.93
CA SER A 722 21.76 5.58 -13.96
C SER A 722 22.84 6.58 -13.60
N ASP A 723 23.13 6.78 -12.31
CA ASP A 723 24.26 7.63 -11.85
C ASP A 723 25.63 7.06 -12.27
N PHE A 724 25.70 5.79 -12.68
CA PHE A 724 26.92 5.12 -13.12
C PHE A 724 26.98 4.86 -14.63
N ASP A 725 26.00 5.36 -15.38
CA ASP A 725 25.88 5.17 -16.83
C ASP A 725 25.89 3.69 -17.28
N ILE A 726 25.35 2.78 -16.45
CA ILE A 726 25.25 1.34 -16.78
C ILE A 726 23.83 0.87 -17.14
N VAL A 727 22.86 1.78 -17.20
CA VAL A 727 21.46 1.53 -17.61
C VAL A 727 20.94 2.61 -18.54
#